data_AF-A0A497E8H5-F1
#
_entry.id   AF-A0A497E8H5-F1
#
_cell.length_a   1.000
_cell.length_b   1.000
_cell.length_c   1.000
_cell.angle_alpha   90.00
_cell.angle_beta   90.00
_cell.angle_gamma   90.00
#
_symmetry.space_group_name_H-M   'P 1'
#
loop_
_entity.id
_entity.type
_entity.pdbx_description
1 polymer ?
#
loop_
_entity_poly.entity_id
_entity_poly.type
_entity_poly.pdbx_seq_one_letter_code
_entity_poly.pdbx_strand_id
1 'polypeptide(L)'
;NEVMETCISDAGLFTVSVRRSNYDQYLQERARKAGAVFRANTEVSHVRPSGETISVSIRGEANPLTAKLVINAGGATAMNLTGEQETSRDGHDVAVTRHYWLKLPSMPESLADAMEYYYFKELPKGYGWVFPHKDIVSVGVGGTVTSIKDGGINLTKVLDDFITNHKIAAEKLQGSTVVHKAGGMIPMSMPQKLHGERIMVLGDAAGLASMLHGGGIYHARKSALIASEYCIRFLQNGDQGVLQQGGEAIRAFFNTTEKRWDKKLQRIFWNHKIMEPIISRGQADGDIQDAIRIIINSDQSHKKAYDLLEKKTIELIYSGLAEKAEGYKTVFDENIGKIFNQDIAIHQYANEILLNNKAKRLRAHLGMLSTDLFGGDPSDAAKFSLIYEIFHTASLIHDDIMDKSNTRRGKPTLHTKYGIPNAIIVGDLMLSKGYSLVAEFSRKTSISKTQVLDLLDIIGHLGEKCCLGQSLDIAMASDRHYDNIDKYIEMISFKTGALIGGAIQGGAVVANASPEEVDLMGSFGMNLGIGFQIIDDALDLLGGKKANKSVMNDIQEGKATPMLLWALKTADAEEAAWLQEIVGSASVNPEQAARIIEIYGKCGALEYAQQLGHTYIERAKTIMEQMPDVPARDQFMEIVEILDFWCMLA
;
A
#
# COMPACT_ATOMS: atom_id res chain seq x y z
N ASN A 1 -29.49 27.45 1.42
CA ASN A 1 -28.29 26.68 1.02
C ASN A 1 -27.31 26.69 2.19
N GLU A 2 -27.58 25.84 3.18
CA GLU A 2 -26.84 25.76 4.46
C GLU A 2 -25.95 24.50 4.47
N VAL A 3 -24.66 24.68 4.82
CA VAL A 3 -23.68 23.72 5.41
C VAL A 3 -22.97 22.67 4.52
N MET A 4 -21.63 22.62 4.70
CA MET A 4 -20.63 21.59 4.29
C MET A 4 -20.88 20.25 5.01
N GLU A 5 -20.85 19.08 4.37
CA GLU A 5 -19.79 18.36 3.66
C GLU A 5 -20.51 17.44 2.63
N THR A 6 -19.86 17.13 1.50
CA THR A 6 -20.25 16.07 0.52
C THR A 6 -21.63 15.42 0.74
N CYS A 7 -22.70 16.02 0.20
CA CYS A 7 -23.99 15.32 0.14
C CYS A 7 -23.87 14.20 -0.90
N ILE A 8 -23.82 12.95 -0.44
CA ILE A 8 -24.06 11.79 -1.31
C ILE A 8 -25.56 11.80 -1.62
N SER A 9 -25.90 12.29 -2.81
CA SER A 9 -27.08 11.78 -3.50
C SER A 9 -26.71 10.47 -4.18
N ASP A 10 -27.68 9.64 -4.55
CA ASP A 10 -27.47 8.37 -5.28
C ASP A 10 -26.75 8.52 -6.64
N ALA A 11 -26.33 9.74 -7.00
CA ALA A 11 -25.49 10.09 -8.13
C ALA A 11 -24.15 10.72 -7.65
N GLY A 12 -23.06 9.94 -7.67
CA GLY A 12 -21.67 10.45 -7.76
C GLY A 12 -20.98 11.02 -6.50
N LEU A 13 -19.63 11.10 -6.57
CA LEU A 13 -18.75 11.75 -5.59
C LEU A 13 -18.73 13.27 -5.84
N PHE A 14 -19.36 14.06 -4.98
CA PHE A 14 -19.36 15.53 -5.09
C PHE A 14 -18.85 16.21 -3.82
N THR A 15 -17.65 16.78 -3.89
CA THR A 15 -17.07 17.60 -2.82
C THR A 15 -17.43 19.06 -3.00
N VAL A 16 -17.97 19.69 -1.96
CA VAL A 16 -18.35 21.10 -1.98
C VAL A 16 -17.39 21.88 -1.08
N SER A 17 -16.73 22.89 -1.65
CA SER A 17 -15.95 23.85 -0.88
C SER A 17 -16.83 25.04 -0.49
N VAL A 18 -16.75 25.47 0.77
CA VAL A 18 -17.42 26.68 1.27
C VAL A 18 -16.39 27.61 1.88
N ARG A 19 -16.55 28.91 1.64
CA ARG A 19 -15.72 29.93 2.29
C ARG A 19 -15.85 29.80 3.81
N ARG A 20 -14.70 29.61 4.48
CA ARG A 20 -14.62 29.41 5.92
C ARG A 20 -15.37 30.49 6.71
N SER A 21 -15.25 31.75 6.29
CA SER A 21 -15.95 32.90 6.91
C SER A 21 -17.46 32.70 6.97
N ASN A 22 -18.07 32.18 5.90
CA ASN A 22 -19.51 31.99 5.81
C ASN A 22 -19.97 30.84 6.70
N TYR A 23 -19.18 29.75 6.72
CA TYR A 23 -19.46 28.61 7.56
C TYR A 23 -19.34 28.95 9.05
N ASP A 24 -18.29 29.67 9.44
CA ASP A 24 -18.09 30.12 10.82
C ASP A 24 -19.18 31.09 11.25
N GLN A 25 -19.57 32.04 10.39
CA GLN A 25 -20.67 32.95 10.68
C GLN A 25 -21.99 32.20 10.88
N TYR A 26 -22.26 31.18 10.06
CA TYR A 26 -23.43 30.32 10.22
C TYR A 26 -23.45 29.61 11.58
N LEU A 27 -22.33 29.01 11.98
CA LEU A 27 -22.20 28.35 13.28
C LEU A 27 -22.35 29.33 14.45
N GLN A 28 -21.74 30.52 14.33
CA GLN A 28 -21.88 31.58 15.33
C GLN A 28 -23.34 32.01 15.50
N GLU A 29 -24.06 32.18 14.40
CA GLU A 29 -25.46 32.60 14.44
C GLU A 29 -26.35 31.56 15.13
N ARG A 30 -26.12 30.27 14.84
CA ARG A 30 -26.82 29.18 15.55
C ARG A 30 -26.52 29.18 17.04
N ALA A 31 -25.26 29.38 17.41
CA ALA A 31 -24.87 29.46 18.82
C ALA A 31 -25.49 30.69 19.52
N ARG A 32 -25.56 31.85 18.85
CA ARG A 32 -26.26 33.05 19.39
C ARG A 32 -27.73 32.78 19.64
N LYS A 33 -28.43 32.13 18.70
CA LYS A 33 -29.84 31.72 18.87
C LYS A 33 -30.04 30.75 20.04
N ALA A 34 -29.03 29.95 20.37
CA ALA A 34 -29.00 29.08 21.53
C ALA A 34 -28.57 29.79 22.84
N GLY A 35 -28.33 31.10 22.81
CA GLY A 35 -27.98 31.91 23.98
C GLY A 35 -26.48 32.17 24.17
N ALA A 36 -25.62 31.81 23.21
CA ALA A 36 -24.19 32.09 23.32
C ALA A 36 -23.86 33.57 23.08
N VAL A 37 -22.97 34.12 23.91
CA VAL A 37 -22.43 35.47 23.74
C VAL A 37 -21.03 35.37 23.12
N PHE A 38 -20.83 36.04 21.98
CA PHE A 38 -19.54 36.08 21.29
C PHE A 38 -18.77 37.34 21.64
N ARG A 39 -17.53 37.17 22.11
CA ARG A 39 -16.57 38.26 22.35
C ARG A 39 -15.41 38.13 21.33
N ALA A 40 -15.36 39.04 20.35
CA ALA A 40 -14.29 39.09 19.37
C ALA A 40 -13.12 39.96 19.88
N ASN A 41 -11.92 39.78 19.31
CA ASN A 41 -10.69 40.48 19.73
C ASN A 41 -10.38 40.32 21.23
N THR A 42 -10.74 39.17 21.80
CA THR A 42 -10.59 38.84 23.21
C THR A 42 -9.59 37.70 23.34
N GLU A 43 -8.36 38.00 23.73
CA GLU A 43 -7.30 36.99 23.86
C GLU A 43 -7.29 36.41 25.29
N VAL A 44 -7.60 35.12 25.42
CA VAL A 44 -7.45 34.40 26.68
C VAL A 44 -5.97 34.12 26.92
N SER A 45 -5.46 34.56 28.07
CA SER A 45 -4.05 34.42 28.44
C SER A 45 -3.76 33.17 29.25
N HIS A 46 -4.61 32.85 30.23
CA HIS A 46 -4.50 31.67 31.07
C HIS A 46 -5.83 31.36 31.74
N VAL A 47 -6.00 30.11 32.13
CA VAL A 47 -7.20 29.59 32.79
C VAL A 47 -6.77 28.89 34.08
N ARG A 48 -7.43 29.19 35.19
CA ARG A 48 -7.12 28.58 36.50
C ARG A 48 -8.38 28.12 37.23
N PRO A 49 -8.44 26.86 37.69
CA PRO A 49 -9.49 26.43 38.60
C PRO A 49 -9.52 27.28 39.88
N SER A 50 -10.71 27.52 40.41
CA SER A 50 -10.94 28.30 41.62
C SER A 50 -12.19 27.77 42.34
N GLY A 51 -12.03 26.64 43.02
CA GLY A 51 -13.08 25.98 43.79
C GLY A 51 -14.23 25.49 42.91
N GLU A 52 -15.43 26.05 43.10
CA GLU A 52 -16.62 25.67 42.32
C GLU A 52 -16.66 26.27 40.91
N THR A 53 -15.66 27.06 40.54
CA THR A 53 -15.60 27.77 39.27
C THR A 53 -14.20 27.69 38.67
N ILE A 54 -14.07 28.17 37.44
CA ILE A 54 -12.81 28.29 36.72
C ILE A 54 -12.67 29.73 36.22
N SER A 55 -11.53 30.34 36.53
CA SER A 55 -11.19 31.72 36.20
C SER A 55 -10.53 31.78 34.82
N VAL A 56 -10.98 32.70 33.97
CA VAL A 56 -10.49 32.91 32.61
C VAL A 56 -9.93 34.32 32.50
N SER A 57 -8.60 34.43 32.47
CA SER A 57 -7.90 35.71 32.41
C SER A 57 -7.76 36.19 30.97
N ILE A 58 -8.25 37.39 30.69
CA ILE A 58 -8.20 38.01 29.35
C ILE A 58 -7.07 39.03 29.32
N ARG A 59 -6.24 38.99 28.27
CA ARG A 59 -5.16 39.97 28.09
C ARG A 59 -5.76 41.37 27.93
N GLY A 60 -5.32 42.30 28.77
CA GLY A 60 -5.78 43.69 28.76
C GLY A 60 -7.04 43.96 29.57
N GLU A 61 -7.66 42.94 30.18
CA GLU A 61 -8.76 43.13 31.15
C GLU A 61 -8.25 42.95 32.58
N ALA A 62 -8.61 43.88 33.48
CA ALA A 62 -8.16 43.84 34.87
C ALA A 62 -8.82 42.71 35.68
N ASN A 63 -10.06 42.34 35.33
CA ASN A 63 -10.84 41.34 36.05
C ASN A 63 -11.04 40.10 35.18
N PRO A 64 -10.72 38.88 35.67
CA PRO A 64 -10.97 37.66 34.93
C PRO A 64 -12.47 37.35 34.85
N LEU A 65 -12.87 36.59 33.82
CA LEU A 65 -14.20 36.00 33.78
C LEU A 65 -14.25 34.76 34.66
N THR A 66 -15.43 34.46 35.19
CA THR A 66 -15.69 33.24 35.95
C THR A 66 -16.67 32.36 35.19
N ALA A 67 -16.32 31.08 35.02
CA ALA A 67 -17.17 30.08 34.38
C ALA A 67 -17.32 28.83 35.25
N LYS A 68 -18.34 28.01 35.00
CA LYS A 68 -18.48 26.69 35.64
C LYS A 68 -17.59 25.63 34.97
N LEU A 69 -17.36 25.78 33.67
CA LEU A 69 -16.62 24.87 32.79
C LEU A 69 -15.99 25.69 31.66
N VAL A 70 -14.79 25.32 31.24
CA VAL A 70 -14.13 25.86 30.03
C VAL A 70 -13.97 24.76 28.99
N ILE A 71 -14.23 25.09 27.73
CA ILE A 71 -13.92 24.23 26.58
C ILE A 71 -12.85 24.93 25.75
N ASN A 72 -11.64 24.37 25.75
CA ASN A 72 -10.55 24.86 24.90
C ASN A 72 -10.69 24.27 23.49
N ALA A 73 -11.11 25.11 22.54
CA ALA A 73 -11.17 24.79 21.12
C ALA A 73 -10.37 25.82 20.28
N GLY A 74 -9.32 26.43 20.85
CA GLY A 74 -8.62 27.56 20.25
C GLY A 74 -7.63 27.23 19.11
N GLY A 75 -7.69 26.03 18.55
CA GLY A 75 -6.84 25.64 17.42
C GLY A 75 -5.41 25.23 17.82
N ALA A 76 -4.53 25.13 16.81
CA ALA A 76 -3.14 24.70 16.97
C ALA A 76 -2.28 25.62 17.86
N THR A 77 -2.69 26.88 18.02
CA THR A 77 -1.96 27.90 18.79
C THR A 77 -2.45 28.03 20.24
N ALA A 78 -3.57 27.41 20.61
CA ALA A 78 -4.17 27.48 21.95
C ALA A 78 -3.73 26.33 22.88
N MET A 79 -2.62 25.67 22.55
CA MET A 79 -2.07 24.63 23.39
C MET A 79 -1.48 25.24 24.66
N ASN A 80 -1.88 24.70 25.81
CA ASN A 80 -1.33 25.01 27.14
C ASN A 80 -1.91 26.22 27.91
N LEU A 81 -3.23 26.43 27.83
CA LEU A 81 -3.91 27.49 28.62
C LEU A 81 -3.92 27.25 30.15
N THR A 82 -3.63 26.03 30.62
CA THR A 82 -3.69 25.64 32.04
C THR A 82 -2.34 25.36 32.70
N GLY A 83 -1.26 25.24 31.92
CA GLY A 83 0.06 24.82 32.44
C GLY A 83 0.18 23.35 32.87
N GLU A 84 -0.94 22.61 32.90
CA GLU A 84 -1.02 21.19 33.27
C GLU A 84 -1.17 20.24 32.06
N GLN A 85 -1.15 20.79 30.84
CA GLN A 85 -1.26 20.00 29.61
C GLN A 85 0.13 19.64 29.11
N GLU A 86 0.42 18.35 29.00
CA GLU A 86 1.62 17.85 28.35
C GLU A 86 1.68 18.38 26.90
N THR A 87 2.72 19.14 26.58
CA THR A 87 2.96 19.71 25.24
C THR A 87 3.98 18.92 24.43
N SER A 88 4.58 17.86 24.99
CA SER A 88 5.49 17.00 24.23
C SER A 88 4.70 16.25 23.17
N ARG A 89 5.04 16.52 21.92
CA ARG A 89 4.52 15.80 20.75
C ARG A 89 5.73 15.38 19.93
N ASP A 90 5.75 14.14 19.48
CA ASP A 90 6.79 13.67 18.57
C ASP A 90 6.67 14.43 17.24
N GLY A 91 7.82 14.72 16.61
CA GLY A 91 7.87 15.53 15.38
C GLY A 91 7.10 14.95 14.19
N HIS A 92 6.79 13.65 14.22
CA HIS A 92 5.97 12.97 13.22
C HIS A 92 4.49 13.35 13.31
N ASP A 93 4.05 13.91 14.44
CA ASP A 93 2.65 14.18 14.75
C ASP A 93 2.21 15.63 14.52
N VAL A 94 3.06 16.41 13.86
CA VAL A 94 2.76 17.80 13.49
C VAL A 94 3.10 17.99 12.03
N ALA A 95 2.13 18.46 11.24
CA ALA A 95 2.40 18.91 9.88
C ALA A 95 2.59 20.43 9.85
N VAL A 96 3.43 20.92 8.95
CA VAL A 96 3.58 22.35 8.69
C VAL A 96 3.10 22.64 7.30
N THR A 97 2.35 23.73 7.14
CA THR A 97 1.82 24.15 5.85
C THR A 97 2.30 25.54 5.44
N ARG A 98 2.33 25.74 4.13
CA ARG A 98 2.39 27.05 3.48
C ARG A 98 1.33 27.08 2.39
N HIS A 99 0.57 28.15 2.32
CA HIS A 99 -0.46 28.29 1.29
C HIS A 99 -0.72 29.75 0.93
N TYR A 100 -1.12 29.95 -0.32
CA TYR A 100 -1.53 31.22 -0.88
C TYR A 100 -2.99 31.15 -1.30
N TRP A 101 -3.67 32.29 -1.22
CA TRP A 101 -4.89 32.51 -1.98
C TRP A 101 -4.53 33.26 -3.24
N LEU A 102 -4.93 32.69 -4.36
CA LEU A 102 -4.64 33.17 -5.70
C LEU A 102 -5.94 33.66 -6.33
N LYS A 103 -5.91 34.86 -6.90
CA LYS A 103 -6.97 35.35 -7.79
C LYS A 103 -6.55 35.13 -9.23
N LEU A 104 -7.33 34.34 -9.95
CA LEU A 104 -7.11 34.06 -11.36
C LEU A 104 -7.76 35.12 -12.27
N PRO A 105 -7.20 35.40 -13.46
CA PRO A 105 -7.85 36.24 -14.47
C PRO A 105 -9.20 35.65 -14.91
N SER A 106 -9.25 34.33 -15.08
CA SER A 106 -10.45 33.52 -15.33
C SER A 106 -10.24 32.14 -14.73
N MET A 107 -11.29 31.55 -14.13
CA MET A 107 -11.23 30.19 -13.59
C MET A 107 -11.34 29.18 -14.75
N PRO A 108 -10.36 28.30 -14.98
CA PRO A 108 -10.49 27.22 -15.94
C PRO A 108 -11.61 26.26 -15.53
N GLU A 109 -12.42 25.79 -16.48
CA GLU A 109 -13.49 24.82 -16.20
C GLU A 109 -12.93 23.53 -15.56
N SER A 110 -11.77 23.07 -16.04
CA SER A 110 -11.06 21.92 -15.48
C SER A 110 -10.68 22.07 -14.01
N LEU A 111 -10.57 23.32 -13.50
CA LEU A 111 -10.23 23.61 -12.12
C LEU A 111 -11.46 24.00 -11.30
N ALA A 112 -12.51 24.54 -11.91
CA ALA A 112 -13.67 25.06 -11.20
C ALA A 112 -14.42 23.99 -10.39
N ASP A 113 -14.46 22.76 -10.91
CA ASP A 113 -15.25 21.64 -10.36
C ASP A 113 -14.40 20.53 -9.73
N ALA A 114 -13.12 20.78 -9.46
CA ALA A 114 -12.20 19.79 -8.91
C ALA A 114 -11.38 20.32 -7.72
N MET A 115 -11.29 19.53 -6.65
CA MET A 115 -10.25 19.69 -5.63
C MET A 115 -9.08 18.79 -5.98
N GLU A 116 -7.91 19.38 -6.18
CA GLU A 116 -6.75 18.65 -6.68
C GLU A 116 -5.71 18.46 -5.57
N TYR A 117 -5.18 17.24 -5.49
CA TYR A 117 -4.10 16.84 -4.61
C TYR A 117 -2.90 16.42 -5.47
N TYR A 118 -1.71 16.84 -5.08
CA TYR A 118 -0.48 16.65 -5.82
C TYR A 118 0.57 15.99 -4.94
N TYR A 119 1.12 14.86 -5.38
CA TYR A 119 2.19 14.16 -4.69
C TYR A 119 3.43 14.21 -5.57
N PHE A 120 4.54 14.74 -5.05
CA PHE A 120 5.75 14.97 -5.84
C PHE A 120 7.02 14.82 -4.99
N LYS A 121 8.12 14.50 -5.67
CA LYS A 121 9.39 14.06 -5.07
C LYS A 121 10.01 15.10 -4.14
N GLU A 122 9.81 16.39 -4.42
CA GLU A 122 10.36 17.52 -3.67
C GLU A 122 9.74 17.69 -2.28
N LEU A 123 8.60 17.04 -2.03
CA LEU A 123 7.92 17.04 -0.75
C LEU A 123 7.60 15.61 -0.28
N PRO A 124 8.63 14.83 0.12
CA PRO A 124 8.42 13.48 0.63
C PRO A 124 7.61 13.51 1.93
N LYS A 125 6.68 12.57 2.08
CA LYS A 125 5.75 12.50 3.22
C LYS A 125 4.92 13.78 3.38
N GLY A 126 4.41 14.27 2.25
CA GLY A 126 3.57 15.46 2.17
C GLY A 126 2.87 15.54 0.81
N TYR A 127 2.11 16.62 0.61
CA TYR A 127 1.37 16.85 -0.62
C TYR A 127 1.14 18.34 -0.87
N GLY A 128 0.93 18.69 -2.14
CA GLY A 128 0.42 19.98 -2.58
C GLY A 128 -1.08 19.91 -2.88
N TRP A 129 -1.76 21.05 -2.82
CA TRP A 129 -3.17 21.13 -3.18
C TRP A 129 -3.50 22.36 -3.99
N VAL A 130 -4.56 22.25 -4.80
CA VAL A 130 -5.20 23.35 -5.53
C VAL A 130 -6.71 23.22 -5.33
N PHE A 131 -7.29 24.08 -4.49
CA PHE A 131 -8.71 24.04 -4.12
C PHE A 131 -9.44 25.31 -4.59
N PRO A 132 -10.39 25.20 -5.53
CA PRO A 132 -11.18 26.33 -6.00
C PRO A 132 -12.22 26.77 -4.95
N HIS A 133 -12.39 28.08 -4.82
CA HIS A 133 -13.38 28.75 -3.97
C HIS A 133 -14.08 29.87 -4.75
N LYS A 134 -14.82 29.51 -5.79
CA LYS A 134 -15.51 30.43 -6.72
C LYS A 134 -14.54 31.33 -7.51
N ASP A 135 -14.11 32.43 -6.93
CA ASP A 135 -13.30 33.51 -7.51
C ASP A 135 -11.85 33.52 -7.00
N ILE A 136 -11.54 32.66 -6.03
CA ILE A 136 -10.21 32.50 -5.43
C ILE A 136 -9.83 31.02 -5.48
N VAL A 137 -8.54 30.73 -5.62
CA VAL A 137 -7.99 29.38 -5.49
C VAL A 137 -7.06 29.33 -4.28
N SER A 138 -7.29 28.40 -3.38
CA SER A 138 -6.36 28.08 -2.29
C SER A 138 -5.32 27.10 -2.81
N VAL A 139 -4.05 27.52 -2.83
CA VAL A 139 -2.93 26.68 -3.29
C VAL A 139 -1.93 26.55 -2.18
N GLY A 140 -1.51 25.34 -1.84
CA GLY A 140 -0.57 25.15 -0.75
C GLY A 140 0.16 23.83 -0.80
N VAL A 141 1.11 23.70 0.13
CA VAL A 141 1.93 22.52 0.35
C VAL A 141 2.07 22.26 1.84
N GLY A 142 2.15 20.99 2.21
CA GLY A 142 2.35 20.59 3.61
C GLY A 142 2.92 19.20 3.78
N GLY A 143 3.64 18.99 4.88
CA GLY A 143 4.25 17.71 5.25
C GLY A 143 4.61 17.68 6.73
N THR A 144 5.09 16.54 7.22
CA THR A 144 5.48 16.39 8.63
C THR A 144 6.65 17.31 9.00
N VAL A 145 6.71 17.77 10.25
CA VAL A 145 7.86 18.51 10.77
C VAL A 145 9.15 17.72 10.58
N THR A 146 9.13 16.41 10.83
CA THR A 146 10.30 15.55 10.64
C THR A 146 10.76 15.51 9.19
N SER A 147 9.87 15.24 8.23
CA SER A 147 10.27 15.16 6.81
C SER A 147 10.80 16.49 6.28
N ILE A 148 10.24 17.60 6.72
CA ILE A 148 10.69 18.94 6.33
C ILE A 148 12.06 19.25 6.93
N LYS A 149 12.27 18.96 8.22
CA LYS A 149 13.54 19.24 8.91
C LYS A 149 14.66 18.34 8.40
N ASP A 150 14.44 17.03 8.37
CA ASP A 150 15.46 16.04 7.99
C ASP A 150 15.83 16.17 6.51
N GLY A 151 14.86 16.51 5.67
CA GLY A 151 15.09 16.76 4.24
C GLY A 151 15.63 18.15 3.90
N GLY A 152 15.80 19.05 4.90
CA GLY A 152 16.23 20.43 4.64
C GLY A 152 15.28 21.22 3.74
N ILE A 153 13.97 20.92 3.78
CA ILE A 153 12.99 21.41 2.81
C ILE A 153 12.55 22.84 3.15
N ASN A 154 12.65 23.74 2.17
CA ASN A 154 12.05 25.07 2.26
C ASN A 154 10.65 25.07 1.64
N LEU A 155 9.61 24.95 2.49
CA LEU A 155 8.22 24.92 2.02
C LEU A 155 7.80 26.15 1.20
N THR A 156 8.39 27.32 1.45
CA THR A 156 8.04 28.52 0.67
C THR A 156 8.56 28.38 -0.75
N LYS A 157 9.82 27.93 -0.90
CA LYS A 157 10.41 27.63 -2.21
C LYS A 157 9.62 26.54 -2.93
N VAL A 158 9.28 25.45 -2.24
CA VAL A 158 8.48 24.36 -2.81
C VAL A 158 7.11 24.86 -3.29
N LEU A 159 6.44 25.72 -2.52
CA LEU A 159 5.16 26.30 -2.94
C LEU A 159 5.31 27.23 -4.16
N ASP A 160 6.33 28.09 -4.15
CA ASP A 160 6.59 29.01 -5.25
C ASP A 160 6.92 28.24 -6.54
N ASP A 161 7.76 27.19 -6.45
CA ASP A 161 8.08 26.29 -7.55
C ASP A 161 6.85 25.48 -7.99
N PHE A 162 6.01 25.04 -7.04
CA PHE A 162 4.77 24.32 -7.35
C PHE A 162 3.79 25.17 -8.17
N ILE A 163 3.68 26.46 -7.85
CA ILE A 163 2.80 27.40 -8.56
C ILE A 163 3.37 27.77 -9.94
N THR A 164 4.69 27.85 -10.09
CA THR A 164 5.33 28.43 -11.28
C THR A 164 5.90 27.42 -12.26
N ASN A 165 6.37 26.27 -11.77
CA ASN A 165 7.18 25.31 -12.54
C ASN A 165 6.60 23.89 -12.57
N HIS A 166 5.62 23.56 -11.73
CA HIS A 166 5.04 22.22 -11.73
C HIS A 166 4.31 21.94 -13.05
N LYS A 167 4.64 20.81 -13.69
CA LYS A 167 4.21 20.44 -15.06
C LYS A 167 2.71 20.61 -15.34
N ILE A 168 1.86 20.37 -14.34
CA ILE A 168 0.40 20.42 -14.46
C ILE A 168 -0.19 21.67 -13.78
N ALA A 169 0.06 21.84 -12.47
CA ALA A 169 -0.48 22.95 -11.70
C ALA A 169 -0.12 24.34 -12.25
N ALA A 170 1.11 24.55 -12.75
CA ALA A 170 1.56 25.87 -13.18
C ALA A 170 0.76 26.42 -14.37
N GLU A 171 0.36 25.56 -15.30
CA GLU A 171 -0.48 25.93 -16.45
C GLU A 171 -1.85 26.46 -15.98
N LYS A 172 -2.47 25.75 -15.03
CA LYS A 172 -3.79 26.13 -14.48
C LYS A 172 -3.75 27.42 -13.65
N LEU A 173 -2.60 27.73 -13.07
CA LEU A 173 -2.40 28.87 -12.17
C LEU A 173 -1.77 30.08 -12.86
N GLN A 174 -1.55 30.00 -14.17
CA GLN A 174 -0.87 31.02 -14.94
C GLN A 174 -1.60 32.38 -14.87
N GLY A 175 -0.83 33.45 -14.71
CA GLY A 175 -1.36 34.82 -14.61
C GLY A 175 -2.12 35.12 -13.32
N SER A 176 -2.09 34.21 -12.34
CA SER A 176 -2.68 34.44 -11.02
C SER A 176 -1.96 35.53 -10.23
N THR A 177 -2.69 36.15 -9.30
CA THR A 177 -2.14 37.13 -8.35
C THR A 177 -2.35 36.64 -6.92
N VAL A 178 -1.30 36.76 -6.09
CA VAL A 178 -1.39 36.39 -4.68
C VAL A 178 -2.17 37.47 -3.92
N VAL A 179 -3.31 37.10 -3.34
CA VAL A 179 -4.14 38.01 -2.51
C VAL A 179 -3.96 37.77 -1.01
N HIS A 180 -3.48 36.59 -0.63
CA HIS A 180 -3.20 36.26 0.77
C HIS A 180 -2.09 35.21 0.86
N LYS A 181 -1.27 35.29 1.90
CA LYS A 181 -0.26 34.28 2.24
C LYS A 181 -0.47 33.85 3.68
N ALA A 182 -0.47 32.54 3.91
CA ALA A 182 -0.64 31.96 5.23
C ALA A 182 0.11 30.63 5.36
N GLY A 183 0.12 30.12 6.58
CA GLY A 183 0.75 28.86 6.93
C GLY A 183 0.49 28.58 8.40
N GLY A 184 0.56 27.32 8.80
CA GLY A 184 0.29 26.93 10.17
C GLY A 184 0.86 25.57 10.50
N MET A 185 0.87 25.27 11.80
CA MET A 185 1.09 23.92 12.29
C MET A 185 -0.25 23.22 12.40
N ILE A 186 -0.31 21.98 11.93
CA ILE A 186 -1.48 21.12 12.03
C ILE A 186 -1.16 20.04 13.07
N PRO A 187 -1.86 20.04 14.21
CA PRO A 187 -1.63 19.12 15.29
C PRO A 187 -2.35 17.78 15.03
N MET A 188 -1.60 16.68 14.91
CA MET A 188 -2.14 15.37 14.53
C MET A 188 -2.04 14.31 15.65
N SER A 189 -1.42 14.64 16.80
CA SER A 189 -1.41 13.80 18.01
C SER A 189 -2.27 14.32 19.15
N MET A 190 -2.98 13.38 19.79
CA MET A 190 -3.73 13.68 21.00
C MET A 190 -2.80 13.71 22.21
N PRO A 191 -2.86 14.75 23.09
CA PRO A 191 -2.13 14.77 24.36
C PRO A 191 -2.65 13.66 25.28
N GLN A 192 -1.92 13.24 26.33
CA GLN A 192 -2.36 12.17 27.22
C GLN A 192 -3.69 12.44 27.93
N LYS A 193 -3.97 13.69 28.30
CA LYS A 193 -5.22 14.10 28.94
C LYS A 193 -5.95 15.12 28.07
N LEU A 194 -7.24 14.87 27.83
CA LEU A 194 -8.16 15.76 27.11
C LEU A 194 -9.04 16.59 28.07
N HIS A 195 -8.80 16.47 29.36
CA HIS A 195 -9.54 17.17 30.41
C HIS A 195 -8.58 17.61 31.53
N GLY A 196 -9.05 18.55 32.33
CA GLY A 196 -8.46 18.96 33.61
C GLY A 196 -9.59 19.36 34.56
N GLU A 197 -9.26 19.96 35.70
CA GLU A 197 -10.28 20.44 36.63
C GLU A 197 -11.15 21.52 35.95
N ARG A 198 -12.44 21.22 35.73
CA ARG A 198 -13.42 22.12 35.07
C ARG A 198 -13.02 22.57 33.65
N ILE A 199 -12.20 21.80 32.94
CA ILE A 199 -11.81 22.11 31.56
C ILE A 199 -11.76 20.87 30.67
N MET A 200 -12.18 21.01 29.41
CA MET A 200 -11.94 20.03 28.34
C MET A 200 -11.22 20.67 27.16
N VAL A 201 -10.46 19.89 26.41
CA VAL A 201 -9.76 20.31 25.19
C VAL A 201 -10.28 19.51 24.00
N LEU A 202 -10.65 20.18 22.92
CA LEU A 202 -11.31 19.57 21.75
C LEU A 202 -10.73 20.08 20.42
N GLY A 203 -11.06 19.39 19.32
CA GLY A 203 -10.60 19.73 17.96
C GLY A 203 -9.09 19.83 17.83
N ASP A 204 -8.61 20.76 17.01
CA ASP A 204 -7.17 20.95 16.77
C ASP A 204 -6.39 21.26 18.06
N ALA A 205 -6.99 21.93 19.05
CA ALA A 205 -6.32 22.14 20.35
C ALA A 205 -6.00 20.80 21.05
N ALA A 206 -6.86 19.80 20.85
CA ALA A 206 -6.65 18.42 21.28
C ALA A 206 -5.80 17.59 20.31
N GLY A 207 -5.26 18.19 19.25
CA GLY A 207 -4.53 17.48 18.18
C GLY A 207 -5.35 16.41 17.48
N LEU A 208 -6.61 16.76 17.23
CA LEU A 208 -7.57 15.99 16.46
C LEU A 208 -7.67 16.56 15.03
N ALA A 209 -6.58 16.52 14.28
CA ALA A 209 -6.63 16.67 12.83
C ALA A 209 -6.32 15.33 12.16
N SER A 210 -6.90 15.11 10.97
CA SER A 210 -6.62 13.92 10.15
C SER A 210 -5.12 13.79 9.87
N MET A 211 -4.55 12.61 10.10
CA MET A 211 -3.14 12.35 9.76
C MET A 211 -2.91 12.18 8.26
N LEU A 212 -3.98 11.99 7.48
CA LEU A 212 -3.93 11.72 6.04
C LEU A 212 -3.98 13.02 5.24
N HIS A 213 -4.85 13.95 5.61
CA HIS A 213 -5.07 15.17 4.83
C HIS A 213 -5.07 16.44 5.68
N GLY A 214 -4.82 16.37 6.99
CA GLY A 214 -4.74 17.55 7.87
C GLY A 214 -6.07 18.27 8.10
N GLY A 215 -7.20 17.68 7.70
CA GLY A 215 -8.54 18.25 7.92
C GLY A 215 -8.98 18.13 9.38
N GLY A 216 -9.37 19.25 9.99
CA GLY A 216 -9.78 19.31 11.40
C GLY A 216 -11.27 19.57 11.67
N ILE A 217 -12.05 19.99 10.66
CA ILE A 217 -13.45 20.44 10.87
C ILE A 217 -14.34 19.28 11.37
N TYR A 218 -14.34 18.15 10.66
CA TYR A 218 -15.07 16.95 11.06
C TYR A 218 -14.69 16.53 12.49
N HIS A 219 -13.38 16.42 12.75
CA HIS A 219 -12.82 16.02 14.03
C HIS A 219 -13.23 16.97 15.18
N ALA A 220 -13.20 18.28 14.94
CA ALA A 220 -13.63 19.31 15.88
C ALA A 220 -15.12 19.17 16.22
N ARG A 221 -15.98 18.95 15.20
CA ARG A 221 -17.42 18.74 15.42
C ARG A 221 -17.71 17.44 16.15
N LYS A 222 -17.02 16.35 15.77
CA LYS A 222 -17.22 15.02 16.35
C LYS A 222 -16.80 14.99 17.81
N SER A 223 -15.62 15.55 18.12
CA SER A 223 -15.17 15.71 19.51
C SER A 223 -16.08 16.62 20.31
N ALA A 224 -16.59 17.72 19.75
CA ALA A 224 -17.58 18.57 20.39
C ALA A 224 -18.90 17.85 20.69
N LEU A 225 -19.39 17.02 19.76
CA LEU A 225 -20.61 16.23 19.94
C LEU A 225 -20.46 15.24 21.09
N ILE A 226 -19.38 14.45 21.10
CA ILE A 226 -19.08 13.50 22.18
C ILE A 226 -18.95 14.24 23.51
N ALA A 227 -18.14 15.32 23.55
CA ALA A 227 -17.91 16.10 24.76
C ALA A 227 -19.19 16.72 25.32
N SER A 228 -20.15 17.11 24.48
CA SER A 228 -21.35 17.84 24.90
C SER A 228 -22.17 17.08 25.95
N GLU A 229 -22.31 15.76 25.81
CA GLU A 229 -23.03 14.91 26.76
C GLU A 229 -22.39 14.95 28.16
N TYR A 230 -21.06 14.78 28.21
CA TYR A 230 -20.29 14.78 29.45
C TYR A 230 -20.22 16.18 30.07
N CYS A 231 -20.10 17.22 29.24
CA CYS A 231 -20.13 18.61 29.70
C CYS A 231 -21.47 18.95 30.36
N ILE A 232 -22.59 18.52 29.79
CA ILE A 232 -23.93 18.76 30.35
C ILE A 232 -24.08 18.04 31.70
N ARG A 233 -23.68 16.76 31.77
CA ARG A 233 -23.71 15.99 33.02
C ARG A 233 -22.85 16.63 34.11
N PHE A 234 -21.62 17.05 33.76
CA PHE A 234 -20.75 17.79 34.65
C PHE A 234 -21.40 19.09 35.17
N LEU A 235 -22.05 19.86 34.30
CA LEU A 235 -22.74 21.10 34.70
C LEU A 235 -23.93 20.86 35.64
N GLN A 236 -24.51 19.66 35.64
CA GLN A 236 -25.62 19.27 36.52
C GLN A 236 -25.16 18.81 37.90
N ASN A 237 -24.06 18.06 37.99
CA ASN A 237 -23.64 17.37 39.23
C ASN A 237 -22.28 17.82 39.79
N GLY A 238 -21.49 18.57 39.03
CA GLY A 238 -20.15 19.02 39.42
C GLY A 238 -19.07 17.93 39.49
N ASP A 239 -19.37 16.71 39.05
CA ASP A 239 -18.48 15.55 39.16
C ASP A 239 -17.37 15.56 38.10
N GLN A 240 -16.14 15.81 38.53
CA GLN A 240 -14.96 15.83 37.66
C GLN A 240 -14.71 14.48 36.95
N GLY A 241 -15.12 13.36 37.55
CA GLY A 241 -14.99 12.03 36.93
C GLY A 241 -15.76 11.93 35.61
N VAL A 242 -16.82 12.70 35.44
CA VAL A 242 -17.59 12.76 34.18
C VAL A 242 -16.76 13.39 33.05
N LEU A 243 -15.95 14.43 33.33
CA LEU A 243 -15.08 15.02 32.31
C LEU A 243 -13.96 14.07 31.89
N GLN A 244 -13.45 13.27 32.84
CA GLN A 244 -12.50 12.19 32.54
C GLN A 244 -13.12 11.17 31.59
N GLN A 245 -14.31 10.65 31.91
CA GLN A 245 -15.04 9.73 31.04
C GLN A 245 -15.25 10.31 29.62
N GLY A 246 -15.53 11.61 29.52
CA GLY A 246 -15.65 12.28 28.23
C GLY A 246 -14.34 12.31 27.43
N GLY A 247 -13.22 12.59 28.10
CA GLY A 247 -11.89 12.53 27.48
C GLY A 247 -11.53 11.11 27.01
N GLU A 248 -11.83 10.11 27.82
CA GLU A 248 -11.63 8.69 27.48
C GLU A 248 -12.51 8.25 26.31
N ALA A 249 -13.77 8.68 26.26
CA ALA A 249 -14.69 8.39 25.16
C ALA A 249 -14.20 8.98 23.82
N ILE A 250 -13.72 10.23 23.84
CA ILE A 250 -13.12 10.86 22.65
C ILE A 250 -11.88 10.08 22.21
N ARG A 251 -10.99 9.73 23.13
CA ARG A 251 -9.78 8.96 22.82
C ARG A 251 -10.14 7.58 22.25
N ALA A 252 -11.07 6.87 22.87
CA ALA A 252 -11.50 5.56 22.43
C ALA A 252 -12.04 5.61 21.01
N PHE A 253 -12.89 6.59 20.69
CA PHE A 253 -13.39 6.80 19.34
C PHE A 253 -12.24 6.97 18.33
N PHE A 254 -11.41 8.00 18.49
CA PHE A 254 -10.37 8.31 17.51
C PHE A 254 -9.23 7.29 17.43
N ASN A 255 -8.85 6.64 18.54
CA ASN A 255 -7.77 5.63 18.51
C ASN A 255 -8.20 4.32 17.85
N THR A 256 -9.45 3.87 18.09
CA THR A 256 -9.90 2.55 17.62
C THR A 256 -10.45 2.59 16.20
N THR A 257 -11.10 3.68 15.80
CA THR A 257 -11.80 3.75 14.51
C THR A 257 -11.02 4.43 13.40
N GLU A 258 -10.11 5.35 13.74
CA GLU A 258 -9.41 6.21 12.77
C GLU A 258 -7.88 6.11 12.91
N LYS A 259 -7.27 6.64 13.97
CA LYS A 259 -5.80 6.84 14.05
C LYS A 259 -4.94 5.59 13.80
N ARG A 260 -5.37 4.40 14.25
CA ARG A 260 -4.66 3.14 13.94
C ARG A 260 -4.57 2.91 12.43
N TRP A 261 -5.68 3.12 11.73
CA TRP A 261 -5.79 2.93 10.29
C TRP A 261 -5.18 4.10 9.53
N ASP A 262 -5.30 5.32 10.04
CA ASP A 262 -4.63 6.49 9.47
C ASP A 262 -3.11 6.31 9.46
N LYS A 263 -2.51 5.78 10.53
CA LYS A 263 -1.07 5.54 10.57
C LYS A 263 -0.63 4.53 9.49
N LYS A 264 -1.46 3.53 9.21
CA LYS A 264 -1.22 2.57 8.12
C LYS A 264 -1.42 3.22 6.75
N LEU A 265 -2.54 3.89 6.56
CA LEU A 265 -2.91 4.58 5.32
C LEU A 265 -1.96 5.73 4.97
N GLN A 266 -1.36 6.40 5.96
CA GLN A 266 -0.41 7.50 5.73
C GLN A 266 0.81 7.04 4.95
N ARG A 267 1.26 5.79 5.14
CA ARG A 267 2.36 5.20 4.37
C ARG A 267 2.03 5.08 2.88
N ILE A 268 0.75 4.88 2.56
CA ILE A 268 0.21 4.88 1.20
C ILE A 268 0.06 6.33 0.74
N PHE A 269 -0.76 7.09 1.47
CA PHE A 269 -1.31 8.37 1.05
C PHE A 269 -0.26 9.46 0.86
N TRP A 270 0.87 9.43 1.56
CA TRP A 270 1.93 10.44 1.42
C TRP A 270 3.18 9.95 0.67
N ASN A 271 3.07 8.81 -0.01
CA ASN A 271 4.13 8.30 -0.86
C ASN A 271 3.71 8.41 -2.32
N HIS A 272 4.30 9.36 -3.04
CA HIS A 272 3.99 9.62 -4.45
C HIS A 272 4.16 8.37 -5.33
N LYS A 273 5.16 7.52 -5.04
CA LYS A 273 5.43 6.29 -5.79
C LYS A 273 4.29 5.28 -5.72
N ILE A 274 3.47 5.35 -4.68
CA ILE A 274 2.35 4.45 -4.45
C ILE A 274 1.04 5.11 -4.90
N MET A 275 0.83 6.37 -4.54
CA MET A 275 -0.40 7.09 -4.88
C MET A 275 -0.56 7.35 -6.36
N GLU A 276 0.53 7.61 -7.10
CA GLU A 276 0.44 7.89 -8.53
C GLU A 276 -0.09 6.69 -9.36
N PRO A 277 0.43 5.45 -9.17
CA PRO A 277 -0.17 4.26 -9.76
C PRO A 277 -1.62 3.99 -9.30
N ILE A 278 -1.93 4.21 -8.01
CA ILE A 278 -3.29 4.01 -7.48
C ILE A 278 -4.28 5.02 -8.11
N ILE A 279 -3.90 6.29 -8.20
CA ILE A 279 -4.77 7.36 -8.73
C ILE A 279 -4.98 7.21 -10.23
N SER A 280 -3.90 6.97 -10.99
CA SER A 280 -3.98 6.82 -12.45
C SER A 280 -4.94 5.71 -12.87
N ARG A 281 -4.97 4.60 -12.11
CA ARG A 281 -5.87 3.46 -12.36
C ARG A 281 -7.22 3.58 -11.64
N GLY A 282 -7.28 4.31 -10.53
CA GLY A 282 -8.48 4.56 -9.74
C GLY A 282 -9.57 5.36 -10.46
N GLN A 283 -9.25 6.03 -11.58
CA GLN A 283 -10.27 6.68 -12.41
C GLN A 283 -11.33 5.69 -12.94
N ALA A 284 -10.98 4.41 -13.11
CA ALA A 284 -11.89 3.38 -13.58
C ALA A 284 -12.27 2.32 -12.52
N ASP A 285 -11.64 2.32 -11.34
CA ASP A 285 -11.88 1.33 -10.28
C ASP A 285 -12.73 1.90 -9.13
N GLY A 286 -13.95 1.38 -9.00
CA GLY A 286 -14.91 1.83 -7.99
C GLY A 286 -14.50 1.58 -6.54
N ASP A 287 -13.72 0.53 -6.25
CA ASP A 287 -13.26 0.26 -4.87
C ASP A 287 -12.18 1.28 -4.47
N ILE A 288 -11.31 1.68 -5.40
CA ILE A 288 -10.31 2.74 -5.17
C ILE A 288 -11.04 4.08 -4.96
N GLN A 289 -12.03 4.40 -5.81
CA GLN A 289 -12.84 5.61 -5.64
C GLN A 289 -13.55 5.63 -4.29
N ASP A 290 -14.13 4.50 -3.87
CA ASP A 290 -14.77 4.37 -2.57
C ASP A 290 -13.76 4.50 -1.42
N ALA A 291 -12.56 3.96 -1.56
CA ALA A 291 -11.55 4.08 -0.51
C ALA A 291 -11.05 5.52 -0.37
N ILE A 292 -10.77 6.21 -1.48
CA ILE A 292 -10.41 7.64 -1.48
C ILE A 292 -11.56 8.48 -0.92
N ARG A 293 -12.83 8.18 -1.29
CA ARG A 293 -14.01 8.81 -0.71
C ARG A 293 -14.04 8.68 0.81
N ILE A 294 -13.83 7.47 1.33
CA ILE A 294 -13.83 7.22 2.78
C ILE A 294 -12.68 7.99 3.45
N ILE A 295 -11.50 8.04 2.84
CA ILE A 295 -10.33 8.77 3.39
C ILE A 295 -10.57 10.28 3.46
N ILE A 296 -11.18 10.85 2.42
CA ILE A 296 -11.41 12.29 2.33
C ILE A 296 -12.60 12.74 3.18
N ASN A 297 -13.66 11.94 3.23
CA ASN A 297 -14.90 12.31 3.93
C ASN A 297 -14.98 11.81 5.37
N SER A 298 -14.21 10.77 5.71
CA SER A 298 -14.32 10.05 6.99
C SER A 298 -15.77 9.66 7.33
N ASP A 299 -16.59 9.37 6.30
CA ASP A 299 -18.00 9.01 6.43
C ASP A 299 -18.20 7.56 6.89
N GLN A 300 -17.16 6.74 6.72
CA GLN A 300 -17.06 5.36 7.18
C GLN A 300 -15.70 5.15 7.84
N SER A 301 -15.53 3.99 8.51
CA SER A 301 -14.26 3.67 9.15
C SER A 301 -13.13 3.60 8.12
N HIS A 302 -12.01 4.25 8.44
CA HIS A 302 -10.78 4.17 7.64
C HIS A 302 -10.21 2.74 7.57
N LYS A 303 -10.63 1.82 8.45
CA LYS A 303 -10.40 0.38 8.26
C LYS A 303 -10.92 -0.10 6.91
N LYS A 304 -12.14 0.29 6.53
CA LYS A 304 -12.74 -0.12 5.27
C LYS A 304 -11.96 0.44 4.08
N ALA A 305 -11.51 1.70 4.16
CA ALA A 305 -10.65 2.28 3.14
C ALA A 305 -9.32 1.52 3.02
N TYR A 306 -8.71 1.17 4.15
CA TYR A 306 -7.51 0.34 4.18
C TYR A 306 -7.74 -1.03 3.54
N ASP A 307 -8.79 -1.76 3.95
CA ASP A 307 -9.12 -3.08 3.38
C ASP A 307 -9.35 -3.00 1.85
N LEU A 308 -10.01 -1.93 1.37
CA LEU A 308 -10.24 -1.68 -0.06
C LEU A 308 -8.93 -1.38 -0.81
N LEU A 309 -8.12 -0.43 -0.31
CA LEU A 309 -6.84 -0.07 -0.94
C LEU A 309 -5.82 -1.19 -0.87
N GLU A 310 -5.75 -1.95 0.22
CA GLU A 310 -4.82 -3.08 0.37
C GLU A 310 -5.15 -4.16 -0.67
N LYS A 311 -6.41 -4.61 -0.71
CA LYS A 311 -6.90 -5.57 -1.71
C LYS A 311 -6.63 -5.07 -3.13
N LYS A 312 -6.93 -3.79 -3.40
CA LYS A 312 -6.75 -3.21 -4.72
C LYS A 312 -5.31 -2.99 -5.10
N THR A 313 -4.45 -2.56 -4.19
CA THR A 313 -3.03 -2.38 -4.51
C THR A 313 -2.41 -3.72 -4.90
N ILE A 314 -2.79 -4.82 -4.23
CA ILE A 314 -2.40 -6.18 -4.58
C ILE A 314 -2.95 -6.60 -5.95
N GLU A 315 -4.25 -6.40 -6.19
CA GLU A 315 -4.87 -6.65 -7.51
C GLU A 315 -4.22 -5.80 -8.61
N LEU A 316 -3.78 -4.58 -8.31
CA LEU A 316 -3.05 -3.68 -9.20
C LEU A 316 -1.62 -4.17 -9.50
N ILE A 317 -0.94 -4.85 -8.56
CA ILE A 317 0.33 -5.56 -8.84
C ILE A 317 0.06 -6.59 -9.93
N TYR A 318 -0.94 -7.43 -9.70
CA TYR A 318 -1.24 -8.56 -10.57
C TYR A 318 -1.87 -8.16 -11.92
N SER A 319 -2.69 -7.12 -11.96
CA SER A 319 -3.35 -6.61 -13.16
C SER A 319 -2.44 -5.69 -13.97
N GLY A 320 -1.65 -4.82 -13.33
CA GLY A 320 -0.69 -3.96 -14.03
C GLY A 320 0.40 -4.76 -14.76
N LEU A 321 0.87 -5.84 -14.13
CA LEU A 321 1.77 -6.82 -14.76
C LEU A 321 1.12 -7.54 -15.96
N ALA A 322 -0.20 -7.72 -15.95
CA ALA A 322 -0.96 -8.44 -16.97
C ALA A 322 -1.56 -7.54 -18.08
N GLU A 323 -1.71 -6.25 -17.83
CA GLU A 323 -2.26 -5.26 -18.77
C GLU A 323 -1.15 -4.67 -19.66
N LYS A 324 0.04 -4.39 -19.12
CA LYS A 324 1.21 -3.98 -19.93
C LYS A 324 1.73 -5.09 -20.85
N ALA A 325 1.36 -6.31 -20.52
CA ALA A 325 1.54 -7.54 -21.27
C ALA A 325 0.63 -7.67 -22.51
N GLU A 326 -0.42 -6.84 -22.61
CA GLU A 326 -1.49 -7.05 -23.60
C GLU A 326 -1.01 -6.82 -25.05
N GLY A 327 -0.03 -5.94 -25.27
CA GLY A 327 0.60 -5.76 -26.59
C GLY A 327 1.31 -7.01 -27.11
N TYR A 328 1.75 -7.88 -26.20
CA TYR A 328 2.48 -9.10 -26.52
C TYR A 328 1.60 -10.36 -26.47
N LYS A 329 0.49 -10.29 -25.75
CA LYS A 329 -0.52 -11.35 -25.65
C LYS A 329 -1.00 -11.81 -27.02
N THR A 330 -1.21 -10.88 -27.96
CA THR A 330 -1.63 -11.23 -29.33
C THR A 330 -0.60 -12.09 -30.06
N VAL A 331 0.66 -11.68 -30.07
CA VAL A 331 1.75 -12.45 -30.71
C VAL A 331 1.94 -13.81 -30.03
N PHE A 332 1.84 -13.83 -28.70
CA PHE A 332 1.92 -15.07 -27.93
C PHE A 332 0.76 -16.03 -28.24
N ASP A 333 -0.49 -15.54 -28.23
CA ASP A 333 -1.70 -16.32 -28.48
C ASP A 333 -1.78 -16.85 -29.92
N GLU A 334 -1.22 -16.14 -30.90
CA GLU A 334 -1.11 -16.62 -32.28
C GLU A 334 -0.11 -17.77 -32.47
N ASN A 335 0.88 -17.89 -31.58
CA ASN A 335 1.96 -18.87 -31.70
C ASN A 335 1.74 -20.09 -30.80
N ILE A 336 1.18 -19.90 -29.61
CA ILE A 336 0.98 -20.95 -28.60
C ILE A 336 0.16 -22.14 -29.11
N GLY A 337 -0.91 -21.89 -29.88
CA GLY A 337 -1.77 -22.95 -30.43
C GLY A 337 -1.10 -23.79 -31.53
N LYS A 338 0.04 -23.34 -32.08
CA LYS A 338 0.76 -24.02 -33.15
C LYS A 338 1.80 -25.03 -32.64
N ILE A 339 2.11 -25.01 -31.35
CA ILE A 339 3.18 -25.84 -30.77
C ILE A 339 2.81 -27.31 -30.75
N PHE A 340 1.63 -27.61 -30.22
CA PHE A 340 1.08 -28.96 -30.07
C PHE A 340 -0.12 -29.13 -31.01
N ASN A 341 0.14 -29.16 -32.32
CA ASN A 341 -0.90 -29.07 -33.35
C ASN A 341 -1.36 -30.41 -33.96
N GLN A 342 -0.65 -31.51 -33.69
CA GLN A 342 -1.06 -32.84 -34.14
C GLN A 342 -2.33 -33.30 -33.42
N ASP A 343 -3.25 -33.94 -34.14
CA ASP A 343 -4.50 -34.48 -33.60
C ASP A 343 -4.27 -35.81 -32.87
N ILE A 344 -3.59 -35.73 -31.73
CA ILE A 344 -3.30 -36.85 -30.84
C ILE A 344 -3.56 -36.44 -29.39
N ALA A 345 -3.94 -37.40 -28.55
CA ALA A 345 -4.40 -37.16 -27.19
C ALA A 345 -3.41 -36.33 -26.35
N ILE A 346 -2.11 -36.65 -26.41
CA ILE A 346 -1.10 -35.96 -25.60
C ILE A 346 -0.94 -34.47 -25.97
N HIS A 347 -1.11 -34.10 -27.24
CA HIS A 347 -1.11 -32.71 -27.68
C HIS A 347 -2.37 -31.97 -27.23
N GLN A 348 -3.52 -32.64 -27.26
CA GLN A 348 -4.77 -32.08 -26.73
C GLN A 348 -4.64 -31.80 -25.22
N TYR A 349 -4.02 -32.71 -24.46
CA TYR A 349 -3.77 -32.54 -23.02
C TYR A 349 -2.81 -31.38 -22.73
N ALA A 350 -1.72 -31.27 -23.49
CA ALA A 350 -0.77 -30.16 -23.39
C ALA A 350 -1.45 -28.81 -23.64
N ASN A 351 -2.27 -28.72 -24.69
CA ASN A 351 -3.00 -27.50 -25.04
C ASN A 351 -4.05 -27.10 -23.98
N GLU A 352 -4.69 -28.06 -23.30
CA GLU A 352 -5.70 -27.73 -22.28
C GLU A 352 -5.12 -26.90 -21.12
N ILE A 353 -3.89 -27.18 -20.72
CA ILE A 353 -3.20 -26.36 -19.71
C ILE A 353 -2.62 -25.10 -20.36
N LEU A 354 -1.90 -25.26 -21.47
CA LEU A 354 -1.11 -24.16 -22.05
C LEU A 354 -2.01 -23.01 -22.53
N LEU A 355 -3.15 -23.32 -23.14
CA LEU A 355 -4.15 -22.36 -23.64
C LEU A 355 -5.13 -21.89 -22.57
N ASN A 356 -4.85 -22.16 -21.29
CA ASN A 356 -5.74 -21.73 -20.23
C ASN A 356 -5.68 -20.19 -20.05
N ASN A 357 -6.69 -19.49 -20.56
CA ASN A 357 -6.81 -18.02 -20.50
C ASN A 357 -6.80 -17.41 -19.09
N LYS A 358 -6.84 -18.22 -18.02
CA LYS A 358 -6.63 -17.76 -16.63
C LYS A 358 -5.15 -17.68 -16.22
N ALA A 359 -4.21 -18.03 -17.10
CA ALA A 359 -2.78 -17.92 -16.82
C ALA A 359 -2.32 -16.45 -16.86
N LYS A 360 -1.72 -15.97 -15.77
CA LYS A 360 -1.16 -14.61 -15.68
C LYS A 360 0.10 -14.40 -16.54
N ARG A 361 0.78 -15.49 -16.94
CA ARG A 361 1.98 -15.53 -17.81
C ARG A 361 3.08 -14.52 -17.43
N LEU A 362 3.22 -14.26 -16.13
CA LEU A 362 4.12 -13.22 -15.62
C LEU A 362 5.56 -13.38 -16.14
N ARG A 363 6.07 -14.62 -16.19
CA ARG A 363 7.45 -14.90 -16.58
C ARG A 363 7.72 -14.58 -18.04
N ALA A 364 6.78 -14.92 -18.93
CA ALA A 364 6.84 -14.48 -20.32
C ALA A 364 7.00 -12.96 -20.42
N HIS A 365 6.15 -12.19 -19.74
CA HIS A 365 6.19 -10.74 -19.82
C HIS A 365 7.48 -10.13 -19.27
N LEU A 366 8.01 -10.67 -18.18
CA LEU A 366 9.29 -10.23 -17.62
C LEU A 366 10.46 -10.51 -18.58
N GLY A 367 10.44 -11.63 -19.31
CA GLY A 367 11.42 -11.93 -20.35
C GLY A 367 11.34 -10.94 -21.52
N MET A 368 10.13 -10.62 -21.98
CA MET A 368 9.94 -9.64 -23.06
C MET A 368 10.36 -8.23 -22.65
N LEU A 369 9.99 -7.81 -21.44
CA LEU A 369 10.37 -6.52 -20.90
C LEU A 369 11.89 -6.39 -20.74
N SER A 370 12.56 -7.49 -20.37
CA SER A 370 14.02 -7.57 -20.35
C SER A 370 14.61 -7.42 -21.75
N THR A 371 14.01 -8.03 -22.78
CA THR A 371 14.44 -7.83 -24.17
C THR A 371 14.27 -6.37 -24.61
N ASP A 372 13.16 -5.72 -24.26
CA ASP A 372 12.90 -4.32 -24.57
C ASP A 372 13.90 -3.36 -23.91
N LEU A 373 14.32 -3.68 -22.68
CA LEU A 373 15.32 -2.89 -21.93
C LEU A 373 16.63 -2.71 -22.69
N PHE A 374 17.01 -3.69 -23.50
CA PHE A 374 18.22 -3.67 -24.33
C PHE A 374 17.92 -3.52 -25.84
N GLY A 375 16.67 -3.23 -26.21
CA GLY A 375 16.28 -2.94 -27.60
C GLY A 375 16.30 -4.15 -28.53
N GLY A 376 16.04 -5.36 -28.03
CA GLY A 376 15.98 -6.57 -28.83
C GLY A 376 14.72 -6.68 -29.72
N ASP A 377 14.70 -7.67 -30.62
CA ASP A 377 13.58 -7.89 -31.54
C ASP A 377 12.34 -8.44 -30.79
N PRO A 378 11.17 -7.78 -30.86
CA PRO A 378 9.96 -8.23 -30.15
C PRO A 378 9.44 -9.61 -30.60
N SER A 379 9.65 -10.01 -31.85
CA SER A 379 9.26 -11.34 -32.32
C SER A 379 10.13 -12.42 -31.71
N ASP A 380 11.44 -12.17 -31.54
CA ASP A 380 12.35 -13.11 -30.91
C ASP A 380 12.10 -13.16 -29.39
N ALA A 381 11.79 -12.03 -28.76
CA ALA A 381 11.31 -11.94 -27.37
C ALA A 381 10.06 -12.81 -27.13
N ALA A 382 9.06 -12.70 -28.00
CA ALA A 382 7.81 -13.45 -27.90
C ALA A 382 8.02 -14.96 -28.05
N LYS A 383 8.87 -15.39 -28.99
CA LYS A 383 9.23 -16.81 -29.16
C LYS A 383 9.92 -17.35 -27.91
N PHE A 384 10.86 -16.60 -27.33
CA PHE A 384 11.61 -17.06 -26.16
C PHE A 384 10.70 -17.19 -24.95
N SER A 385 9.86 -16.18 -24.76
CA SER A 385 8.88 -16.13 -23.67
C SER A 385 7.86 -17.27 -23.76
N LEU A 386 7.45 -17.64 -24.97
CA LEU A 386 6.61 -18.80 -25.23
C LEU A 386 7.31 -20.11 -24.85
N ILE A 387 8.57 -20.27 -25.24
CA ILE A 387 9.38 -21.44 -24.87
C ILE A 387 9.53 -21.53 -23.35
N TYR A 388 9.81 -20.40 -22.71
CA TYR A 388 9.97 -20.32 -21.27
C TYR A 388 8.68 -20.70 -20.52
N GLU A 389 7.51 -20.27 -21.00
CA GLU A 389 6.23 -20.67 -20.43
C GLU A 389 5.90 -22.15 -20.63
N ILE A 390 6.42 -22.82 -21.67
CA ILE A 390 6.32 -24.28 -21.80
C ILE A 390 7.11 -24.97 -20.68
N PHE A 391 8.33 -24.51 -20.40
CA PHE A 391 9.14 -25.03 -19.29
C PHE A 391 8.45 -24.83 -17.94
N HIS A 392 7.93 -23.62 -17.69
CA HIS A 392 7.16 -23.34 -16.48
C HIS A 392 5.89 -24.18 -16.39
N THR A 393 5.18 -24.37 -17.51
CA THR A 393 3.97 -25.20 -17.53
C THR A 393 4.29 -26.66 -17.23
N ALA A 394 5.40 -27.18 -17.75
CA ALA A 394 5.87 -28.52 -17.42
C ALA A 394 6.15 -28.67 -15.92
N SER A 395 6.82 -27.68 -15.31
CA SER A 395 7.10 -27.72 -13.87
C SER A 395 5.81 -27.75 -13.04
N LEU A 396 4.78 -26.98 -13.42
CA LEU A 396 3.48 -26.98 -12.74
C LEU A 396 2.76 -28.33 -12.84
N ILE A 397 2.86 -29.02 -13.98
CA ILE A 397 2.23 -30.33 -14.16
C ILE A 397 2.85 -31.36 -13.21
N HIS A 398 4.18 -31.36 -13.10
CA HIS A 398 4.90 -32.26 -12.21
C HIS A 398 4.68 -31.91 -10.73
N ASP A 399 4.70 -30.62 -10.39
CA ASP A 399 4.39 -30.09 -9.04
C ASP A 399 2.99 -30.52 -8.58
N ASP A 400 1.97 -30.39 -9.45
CA ASP A 400 0.59 -30.83 -9.15
C ASP A 400 0.50 -32.32 -8.77
N ILE A 401 1.35 -33.17 -9.36
CA ILE A 401 1.41 -34.60 -9.03
C ILE A 401 2.06 -34.82 -7.67
N MET A 402 3.18 -34.14 -7.41
CA MET A 402 3.92 -34.26 -6.14
C MET A 402 3.08 -33.79 -4.96
N ASP A 403 2.36 -32.67 -5.14
CA ASP A 403 1.48 -32.07 -4.14
C ASP A 403 0.12 -32.77 -4.02
N LYS A 404 -0.18 -33.73 -4.91
CA LYS A 404 -1.50 -34.39 -5.01
C LYS A 404 -2.66 -33.39 -5.15
N SER A 405 -2.39 -32.29 -5.86
CA SER A 405 -3.34 -31.20 -6.05
C SER A 405 -4.47 -31.58 -7.02
N ASN A 406 -5.70 -31.70 -6.52
CA ASN A 406 -6.84 -32.07 -7.38
C ASN A 406 -7.30 -30.96 -8.33
N THR A 407 -6.98 -29.70 -8.01
CA THR A 407 -7.42 -28.54 -8.80
C THR A 407 -6.35 -27.46 -8.87
N ARG A 408 -6.22 -26.80 -10.03
CA ARG A 408 -5.42 -25.60 -10.22
C ARG A 408 -6.23 -24.53 -10.96
N ARG A 409 -6.21 -23.29 -10.44
CA ARG A 409 -6.95 -22.14 -11.02
C ARG A 409 -8.45 -22.44 -11.26
N GLY A 410 -9.05 -23.25 -10.38
CA GLY A 410 -10.46 -23.65 -10.43
C GLY A 410 -10.80 -24.70 -11.49
N LYS A 411 -9.82 -25.35 -12.11
CA LYS A 411 -10.00 -26.50 -13.01
C LYS A 411 -9.34 -27.75 -12.43
N PRO A 412 -9.80 -28.97 -12.75
CA PRO A 412 -9.09 -30.20 -12.41
C PRO A 412 -7.67 -30.20 -12.97
N THR A 413 -6.70 -30.74 -12.22
CA THR A 413 -5.33 -30.93 -12.73
C THR A 413 -5.27 -32.09 -13.72
N LEU A 414 -4.22 -32.15 -14.55
CA LEU A 414 -4.11 -33.20 -15.58
C LEU A 414 -4.08 -34.60 -14.98
N HIS A 415 -3.41 -34.80 -13.85
CA HIS A 415 -3.33 -36.13 -13.23
C HIS A 415 -4.68 -36.58 -12.67
N THR A 416 -5.51 -35.65 -12.17
CA THR A 416 -6.88 -35.95 -11.74
C THR A 416 -7.76 -36.32 -12.94
N LYS A 417 -7.60 -35.64 -14.08
CA LYS A 417 -8.46 -35.84 -15.25
C LYS A 417 -8.04 -37.01 -16.14
N TYR A 418 -6.74 -37.22 -16.31
CA TYR A 418 -6.17 -38.17 -17.29
C TYR A 418 -5.23 -39.20 -16.66
N GLY A 419 -5.04 -39.17 -15.34
CA GLY A 419 -4.17 -40.09 -14.62
C GLY A 419 -2.71 -39.62 -14.55
N ILE A 420 -2.02 -40.06 -13.49
CA ILE A 420 -0.61 -39.74 -13.22
C ILE A 420 0.31 -40.07 -14.42
N PRO A 421 0.22 -41.25 -15.08
CA PRO A 421 1.12 -41.57 -16.19
C PRO A 421 1.03 -40.56 -17.34
N ASN A 422 -0.19 -40.15 -17.72
CA ASN A 422 -0.37 -39.17 -18.80
C ASN A 422 0.16 -37.79 -18.41
N ALA A 423 -0.05 -37.37 -17.16
CA ALA A 423 0.47 -36.08 -16.68
C ALA A 423 2.00 -36.03 -16.69
N ILE A 424 2.68 -37.10 -16.26
CA ILE A 424 4.15 -37.20 -16.34
C ILE A 424 4.63 -37.05 -17.79
N ILE A 425 4.06 -37.84 -18.71
CA ILE A 425 4.47 -37.83 -20.13
C ILE A 425 4.19 -36.46 -20.77
N VAL A 426 3.08 -35.78 -20.44
CA VAL A 426 2.81 -34.43 -20.95
C VAL A 426 3.86 -33.43 -20.45
N GLY A 427 4.24 -33.48 -19.17
CA GLY A 427 5.32 -32.65 -18.64
C GLY A 427 6.66 -32.90 -19.35
N ASP A 428 7.04 -34.17 -19.53
CA ASP A 428 8.28 -34.56 -20.21
C ASP A 428 8.29 -34.14 -21.69
N LEU A 429 7.15 -34.28 -22.37
CA LEU A 429 6.95 -33.80 -23.73
C LEU A 429 7.15 -32.28 -23.81
N MET A 430 6.59 -31.52 -22.86
CA MET A 430 6.74 -30.07 -22.80
C MET A 430 8.20 -29.66 -22.60
N LEU A 431 8.93 -30.28 -21.65
CA LEU A 431 10.36 -30.05 -21.46
C LEU A 431 11.14 -30.31 -22.75
N SER A 432 10.93 -31.48 -23.35
CA SER A 432 11.61 -31.90 -24.59
C SER A 432 11.29 -30.95 -25.76
N LYS A 433 10.03 -30.52 -25.88
CA LYS A 433 9.59 -29.57 -26.90
C LYS A 433 10.21 -28.20 -26.68
N GLY A 434 10.34 -27.75 -25.43
CA GLY A 434 11.03 -26.52 -25.07
C GLY A 434 12.46 -26.51 -25.60
N TYR A 435 13.27 -27.53 -25.29
CA TYR A 435 14.65 -27.64 -25.79
C TYR A 435 14.73 -27.67 -27.32
N SER A 436 13.82 -28.41 -27.97
CA SER A 436 13.71 -28.46 -29.42
C SER A 436 13.46 -27.08 -30.03
N LEU A 437 12.58 -26.29 -29.43
CA LEU A 437 12.27 -24.93 -29.87
C LEU A 437 13.43 -23.95 -29.63
N VAL A 438 14.17 -24.08 -28.52
CA VAL A 438 15.39 -23.27 -28.31
C VAL A 438 16.41 -23.54 -29.41
N ALA A 439 16.66 -24.82 -29.74
CA ALA A 439 17.58 -25.18 -30.81
C ALA A 439 17.14 -24.68 -32.19
N GLU A 440 15.83 -24.47 -32.41
CA GLU A 440 15.29 -23.88 -33.64
C GLU A 440 15.56 -22.38 -33.78
N PHE A 441 15.90 -21.64 -32.71
CA PHE A 441 16.20 -20.19 -32.79
C PHE A 441 17.26 -19.89 -33.84
N SER A 442 18.40 -20.59 -33.76
CA SER A 442 19.54 -20.38 -34.67
C SER A 442 19.22 -20.59 -36.15
N ARG A 443 18.09 -21.25 -36.47
CA ARG A 443 17.66 -21.54 -37.84
C ARG A 443 16.63 -20.56 -38.39
N LYS A 444 15.91 -19.85 -37.53
CA LYS A 444 14.67 -19.14 -37.89
C LYS A 444 14.60 -17.69 -37.39
N THR A 445 15.66 -17.19 -36.78
CA THR A 445 15.67 -15.88 -36.10
C THR A 445 17.00 -15.15 -36.30
N SER A 446 17.08 -13.92 -35.79
CA SER A 446 18.30 -13.11 -35.78
C SER A 446 19.33 -13.55 -34.73
N ILE A 447 18.95 -14.52 -33.88
CA ILE A 447 19.73 -14.99 -32.73
C ILE A 447 20.94 -15.83 -33.17
N SER A 448 22.11 -15.47 -32.64
CA SER A 448 23.38 -16.15 -32.92
C SER A 448 23.47 -17.54 -32.26
N LYS A 449 24.39 -18.37 -32.73
CA LYS A 449 24.64 -19.69 -32.12
C LYS A 449 25.12 -19.59 -30.68
N THR A 450 25.88 -18.56 -30.34
CA THR A 450 26.34 -18.30 -28.97
C THR A 450 25.16 -18.00 -28.06
N GLN A 451 24.29 -17.08 -28.45
CA GLN A 451 23.06 -16.79 -27.69
C GLN A 451 22.19 -18.04 -27.52
N VAL A 452 22.09 -18.92 -28.53
CA VAL A 452 21.36 -20.19 -28.38
C VAL A 452 22.00 -21.10 -27.33
N LEU A 453 23.33 -21.18 -27.27
CA LEU A 453 24.02 -21.93 -26.22
C LEU A 453 23.79 -21.32 -24.83
N ASP A 454 23.83 -19.99 -24.72
CA ASP A 454 23.56 -19.28 -23.46
C ASP A 454 22.12 -19.52 -22.99
N LEU A 455 21.13 -19.48 -23.91
CA LEU A 455 19.74 -19.80 -23.59
C LEU A 455 19.56 -21.26 -23.14
N LEU A 456 20.24 -22.20 -23.80
CA LEU A 456 20.23 -23.61 -23.38
C LEU A 456 20.86 -23.80 -22.00
N ASP A 457 21.94 -23.08 -21.71
CA ASP A 457 22.62 -23.10 -20.41
C ASP A 457 21.71 -22.57 -19.30
N ILE A 458 21.06 -21.42 -19.53
CA ILE A 458 20.08 -20.83 -18.60
C ILE A 458 18.96 -21.81 -18.31
N ILE A 459 18.35 -22.41 -19.35
CA ILE A 459 17.22 -23.33 -19.20
C ILE A 459 17.64 -24.64 -18.55
N GLY A 460 18.83 -25.16 -18.86
CA GLY A 460 19.37 -26.38 -18.26
C GLY A 460 19.60 -26.20 -16.75
N HIS A 461 20.33 -25.15 -16.36
CA HIS A 461 20.56 -24.82 -14.96
C HIS A 461 19.26 -24.48 -14.22
N LEU A 462 18.30 -23.85 -14.89
CA LEU A 462 16.99 -23.60 -14.32
C LEU A 462 16.25 -24.90 -13.97
N GLY A 463 16.24 -25.86 -14.90
CA GLY A 463 15.62 -27.17 -14.68
C GLY A 463 16.24 -27.89 -13.48
N GLU A 464 17.57 -27.90 -13.39
CA GLU A 464 18.30 -28.46 -12.26
C GLU A 464 17.92 -27.77 -10.94
N LYS A 465 17.98 -26.44 -10.88
CA LYS A 465 17.61 -25.66 -9.69
C LYS A 465 16.17 -25.92 -9.29
N CYS A 466 15.21 -25.95 -10.21
CA CYS A 466 13.81 -26.25 -9.89
C CYS A 466 13.66 -27.64 -9.25
N CYS A 467 14.35 -28.66 -9.75
CA CYS A 467 14.35 -29.99 -9.13
C CYS A 467 14.96 -29.98 -7.73
N LEU A 468 16.08 -29.28 -7.52
CA LEU A 468 16.70 -29.14 -6.20
C LEU A 468 15.79 -28.39 -5.23
N GLY A 469 15.19 -27.27 -5.66
CA GLY A 469 14.24 -26.49 -4.87
C GLY A 469 13.03 -27.31 -4.44
N GLN A 470 12.46 -28.10 -5.36
CA GLN A 470 11.34 -28.99 -5.05
C GLN A 470 11.75 -30.09 -4.07
N SER A 471 12.95 -30.65 -4.22
CA SER A 471 13.48 -31.64 -3.27
C SER A 471 13.66 -31.05 -1.87
N LEU A 472 14.13 -29.80 -1.76
CA LEU A 472 14.25 -29.10 -0.48
C LEU A 472 12.88 -28.84 0.15
N ASP A 473 11.90 -28.38 -0.63
CA ASP A 473 10.53 -28.12 -0.17
C ASP A 473 9.89 -29.38 0.44
N ILE A 474 9.99 -30.52 -0.27
CA ILE A 474 9.49 -31.83 0.20
C ILE A 474 10.22 -32.26 1.49
N ALA A 475 11.54 -32.12 1.55
CA ALA A 475 12.34 -32.51 2.72
C ALA A 475 12.01 -31.65 3.94
N MET A 476 11.88 -30.33 3.77
CA MET A 476 11.54 -29.40 4.85
C MET A 476 10.16 -29.69 5.45
N ALA A 477 9.17 -29.97 4.60
CA ALA A 477 7.82 -30.33 5.05
C ALA A 477 7.79 -31.69 5.77
N SER A 478 8.56 -32.68 5.27
CA SER A 478 8.57 -34.04 5.81
C SER A 478 9.33 -34.14 7.14
N ASP A 479 10.51 -33.52 7.22
CA ASP A 479 11.39 -33.57 8.39
C ASP A 479 10.98 -32.58 9.47
N ARG A 480 10.01 -31.69 9.18
CA ARG A 480 9.52 -30.62 10.08
C ARG A 480 10.65 -29.78 10.64
N HIS A 481 11.62 -29.47 9.79
CA HIS A 481 12.85 -28.80 10.17
C HIS A 481 12.68 -27.27 10.05
N TYR A 482 12.34 -26.63 11.17
CA TYR A 482 11.90 -25.23 11.22
C TYR A 482 12.87 -24.27 11.92
N ASP A 483 14.16 -24.56 11.91
CA ASP A 483 15.17 -23.80 12.67
C ASP A 483 15.97 -22.77 11.84
N ASN A 484 15.86 -22.81 10.50
CA ASN A 484 16.75 -22.06 9.63
C ASN A 484 16.03 -21.34 8.48
N ILE A 485 16.02 -20.00 8.55
CA ILE A 485 15.52 -19.13 7.48
C ILE A 485 16.34 -19.24 6.19
N ASP A 486 17.65 -19.52 6.27
CA ASP A 486 18.51 -19.59 5.10
C ASP A 486 18.12 -20.78 4.21
N LYS A 487 17.66 -21.89 4.80
CA LYS A 487 17.13 -23.05 4.03
C LYS A 487 15.84 -22.69 3.29
N TYR A 488 14.96 -21.92 3.93
CA TYR A 488 13.76 -21.40 3.27
C TYR A 488 14.15 -20.50 2.10
N ILE A 489 15.07 -19.56 2.30
CA ILE A 489 15.60 -18.68 1.24
C ILE A 489 16.20 -19.48 0.10
N GLU A 490 17.03 -20.48 0.40
CA GLU A 490 17.63 -21.37 -0.59
C GLU A 490 16.56 -22.08 -1.42
N MET A 491 15.57 -22.68 -0.77
CA MET A 491 14.44 -23.35 -1.41
C MET A 491 13.68 -22.41 -2.36
N ILE A 492 13.26 -21.23 -1.91
CA ILE A 492 12.52 -20.29 -2.78
C ILE A 492 13.41 -19.66 -3.86
N SER A 493 14.72 -19.54 -3.63
CA SER A 493 15.68 -19.07 -4.64
C SER A 493 15.78 -20.08 -5.80
N PHE A 494 15.66 -21.37 -5.52
CA PHE A 494 15.70 -22.43 -6.51
C PHE A 494 14.35 -22.68 -7.20
N LYS A 495 13.24 -22.55 -6.47
CA LYS A 495 11.89 -22.77 -6.99
C LYS A 495 11.35 -21.55 -7.73
N THR A 496 11.25 -20.40 -7.07
CA THR A 496 10.61 -19.19 -7.62
C THR A 496 11.63 -18.19 -8.17
N GLY A 497 12.69 -17.91 -7.42
CA GLY A 497 13.74 -16.97 -7.78
C GLY A 497 14.42 -17.32 -9.11
N ALA A 498 14.85 -18.58 -9.26
CA ALA A 498 15.48 -19.07 -10.49
C ALA A 498 14.54 -18.96 -11.70
N LEU A 499 13.24 -19.28 -11.54
CA LEU A 499 12.28 -19.17 -12.64
C LEU A 499 12.01 -17.73 -13.08
N ILE A 500 12.10 -16.74 -12.18
CA ILE A 500 11.96 -15.34 -12.58
C ILE A 500 13.29 -14.80 -13.12
N GLY A 501 14.40 -15.12 -12.46
CA GLY A 501 15.77 -14.81 -12.88
C GLY A 501 16.07 -15.30 -14.29
N GLY A 502 15.79 -16.57 -14.59
CA GLY A 502 16.06 -17.16 -15.91
C GLY A 502 15.23 -16.55 -17.04
N ALA A 503 13.99 -16.13 -16.76
CA ALA A 503 13.14 -15.48 -17.76
C ALA A 503 13.73 -14.13 -18.16
N ILE A 504 14.10 -13.34 -17.15
CA ILE A 504 14.67 -12.01 -17.32
C ILE A 504 16.07 -12.10 -17.94
N GLN A 505 16.92 -13.00 -17.45
CA GLN A 505 18.27 -13.24 -17.98
C GLN A 505 18.21 -13.66 -19.45
N GLY A 506 17.32 -14.60 -19.79
CA GLY A 506 17.15 -15.04 -21.17
C GLY A 506 16.64 -13.94 -22.09
N GLY A 507 15.79 -13.04 -21.59
CA GLY A 507 15.37 -11.85 -22.33
C GLY A 507 16.53 -10.91 -22.69
N ALA A 508 17.50 -10.74 -21.79
CA ALA A 508 18.72 -9.96 -22.04
C ALA A 508 19.63 -10.66 -23.06
N VAL A 509 19.75 -11.99 -22.99
CA VAL A 509 20.46 -12.79 -24.01
C VAL A 509 19.81 -12.63 -25.37
N VAL A 510 18.48 -12.68 -25.48
CA VAL A 510 17.74 -12.48 -26.75
C VAL A 510 18.06 -11.10 -27.35
N ALA A 511 18.16 -10.06 -26.52
CA ALA A 511 18.52 -8.72 -26.96
C ALA A 511 20.01 -8.52 -27.27
N ASN A 512 20.84 -9.57 -27.12
CA ASN A 512 22.29 -9.49 -27.29
C ASN A 512 22.94 -8.44 -26.35
N ALA A 513 22.46 -8.35 -25.11
CA ALA A 513 23.10 -7.58 -24.06
C ALA A 513 24.51 -8.13 -23.75
N SER A 514 25.36 -7.33 -23.11
CA SER A 514 26.70 -7.78 -22.70
C SER A 514 26.62 -8.88 -21.64
N PRO A 515 27.64 -9.75 -21.50
CA PRO A 515 27.66 -10.78 -20.47
C PRO A 515 27.44 -10.24 -19.05
N GLU A 516 28.00 -9.06 -18.76
CA GLU A 516 27.85 -8.37 -17.47
C GLU A 516 26.40 -7.93 -17.23
N GLU A 517 25.73 -7.38 -18.25
CA GLU A 517 24.31 -7.02 -18.17
C GLU A 517 23.42 -8.26 -18.03
N VAL A 518 23.73 -9.35 -18.75
CA VAL A 518 23.00 -10.62 -18.64
C VAL A 518 23.06 -11.16 -17.20
N ASP A 519 24.25 -11.19 -16.58
CA ASP A 519 24.42 -11.66 -15.20
C ASP A 519 23.73 -10.75 -14.17
N LEU A 520 23.79 -9.43 -14.37
CA LEU A 520 23.05 -8.46 -13.55
C LEU A 520 21.55 -8.68 -13.65
N MET A 521 21.01 -8.91 -14.85
CA MET A 521 19.58 -9.14 -15.07
C MET A 521 19.11 -10.48 -14.49
N GLY A 522 19.95 -11.52 -14.53
CA GLY A 522 19.68 -12.76 -13.80
C GLY A 522 19.64 -12.55 -12.28
N SER A 523 20.57 -11.76 -11.74
CA SER A 523 20.61 -11.39 -10.32
C SER A 523 19.43 -10.52 -9.90
N PHE A 524 19.03 -9.57 -10.75
CA PHE A 524 17.83 -8.75 -10.57
C PHE A 524 16.59 -9.64 -10.45
N GLY A 525 16.35 -10.51 -11.44
CA GLY A 525 15.20 -11.39 -11.44
C GLY A 525 15.19 -12.40 -10.29
N MET A 526 16.36 -12.89 -9.87
CA MET A 526 16.50 -13.75 -8.68
C MET A 526 16.02 -13.04 -7.41
N ASN A 527 16.53 -11.84 -7.14
CA ASN A 527 16.15 -11.05 -5.97
C ASN A 527 14.66 -10.65 -6.03
N LEU A 528 14.18 -10.24 -7.20
CA LEU A 528 12.77 -9.93 -7.43
C LEU A 528 11.88 -11.13 -7.12
N GLY A 529 12.26 -12.33 -7.58
CA GLY A 529 11.50 -13.55 -7.37
C GLY A 529 11.51 -14.06 -5.93
N ILE A 530 12.63 -13.91 -5.22
CA ILE A 530 12.70 -14.20 -3.77
C ILE A 530 11.77 -13.26 -3.00
N GLY A 531 11.87 -11.95 -3.25
CA GLY A 531 10.99 -10.96 -2.62
C GLY A 531 9.52 -11.25 -2.92
N PHE A 532 9.19 -11.53 -4.18
CA PHE A 532 7.84 -11.91 -4.60
C PHE A 532 7.29 -13.12 -3.84
N GLN A 533 8.07 -14.19 -3.65
CA GLN A 533 7.60 -15.38 -2.93
C GLN A 533 7.38 -15.11 -1.45
N ILE A 534 8.27 -14.35 -0.80
CA ILE A 534 8.09 -13.95 0.61
C ILE A 534 6.80 -13.14 0.78
N ILE A 535 6.53 -12.23 -0.16
CA ILE A 535 5.30 -11.44 -0.20
C ILE A 535 4.07 -12.35 -0.34
N ASP A 536 4.10 -13.32 -1.26
CA ASP A 536 3.01 -14.27 -1.50
C ASP A 536 2.72 -15.12 -0.25
N ASP A 537 3.75 -15.68 0.38
CA ASP A 537 3.62 -16.51 1.60
C ASP A 537 3.04 -15.72 2.79
N ALA A 538 3.31 -14.42 2.86
CA ALA A 538 2.87 -13.59 3.97
C ALA A 538 1.54 -12.84 3.70
N LEU A 539 1.17 -12.63 2.43
CA LEU A 539 -0.14 -12.12 2.01
C LEU A 539 -1.29 -13.02 2.48
N ASP A 540 -1.01 -14.31 2.58
CA ASP A 540 -1.93 -15.34 2.99
C ASP A 540 -2.42 -15.19 4.45
N LEU A 541 -1.84 -14.28 5.23
CA LEU A 541 -2.28 -13.93 6.59
C LEU A 541 -3.17 -12.68 6.69
N LEU A 542 -3.32 -11.89 5.61
CA LEU A 542 -3.89 -10.54 5.68
C LEU A 542 -5.41 -10.44 5.42
N GLY A 543 -6.10 -11.56 5.23
CA GLY A 543 -7.47 -11.59 4.71
C GLY A 543 -8.60 -12.16 5.60
N GLY A 544 -8.67 -11.91 6.91
CA GLY A 544 -9.81 -12.34 7.74
C GLY A 544 -10.21 -13.82 7.54
N LYS A 545 -11.42 -14.13 7.04
CA LYS A 545 -11.84 -15.52 6.76
C LYS A 545 -10.98 -16.24 5.71
N LYS A 546 -10.38 -15.52 4.76
CA LYS A 546 -9.43 -16.10 3.80
C LYS A 546 -8.08 -16.39 4.44
N ALA A 547 -7.63 -15.52 5.36
CA ALA A 547 -6.40 -15.73 6.11
C ALA A 547 -6.44 -17.02 6.92
N ASN A 548 -7.58 -17.29 7.58
CA ASN A 548 -7.74 -18.55 8.30
C ASN A 548 -7.58 -19.76 7.36
N LYS A 549 -8.02 -19.67 6.10
CA LYS A 549 -7.96 -20.80 5.17
C LYS A 549 -6.55 -21.07 4.66
N SER A 550 -5.81 -20.05 4.22
CA SER A 550 -4.39 -20.24 3.87
C SER A 550 -3.56 -20.64 5.09
N VAL A 551 -3.78 -19.93 6.19
CA VAL A 551 -3.58 -20.34 7.59
C VAL A 551 -3.43 -21.85 7.77
N MET A 552 -4.60 -22.47 7.67
CA MET A 552 -4.81 -23.89 7.84
C MET A 552 -4.05 -24.70 6.79
N ASN A 553 -4.14 -24.34 5.51
CA ASN A 553 -3.52 -25.12 4.43
C ASN A 553 -2.00 -25.23 4.60
N ASP A 554 -1.28 -24.12 4.81
CA ASP A 554 0.18 -24.14 4.92
C ASP A 554 0.64 -24.92 6.16
N ILE A 555 -0.09 -24.76 7.27
CA ILE A 555 0.19 -25.49 8.51
C ILE A 555 -0.11 -26.99 8.34
N GLN A 556 -1.18 -27.36 7.63
CA GLN A 556 -1.50 -28.76 7.34
C GLN A 556 -0.46 -29.42 6.42
N GLU A 557 0.02 -28.67 5.44
CA GLU A 557 1.06 -29.10 4.50
C GLU A 557 2.46 -29.14 5.15
N GLY A 558 2.63 -28.52 6.33
CA GLY A 558 3.91 -28.47 7.02
C GLY A 558 4.90 -27.50 6.39
N LYS A 559 4.41 -26.49 5.66
CA LYS A 559 5.26 -25.54 4.95
C LYS A 559 6.07 -24.69 5.94
N ALA A 560 7.37 -24.60 5.69
CA ALA A 560 8.31 -23.81 6.48
C ALA A 560 8.30 -22.33 6.07
N THR A 561 7.13 -21.68 6.13
CA THR A 561 6.98 -20.26 5.78
C THR A 561 7.82 -19.38 6.71
N PRO A 562 8.24 -18.16 6.28
CA PRO A 562 9.08 -17.31 7.09
C PRO A 562 8.38 -16.89 8.40
N MET A 563 7.04 -16.94 8.43
CA MET A 563 6.20 -16.63 9.59
C MET A 563 6.24 -17.72 10.62
N LEU A 564 6.12 -18.96 10.18
CA LEU A 564 6.25 -20.11 11.07
C LEU A 564 7.66 -20.16 11.67
N LEU A 565 8.69 -20.01 10.83
CA LEU A 565 10.09 -20.02 11.27
C LEU A 565 10.36 -18.92 12.31
N TRP A 566 9.85 -17.70 12.07
CA TRP A 566 10.02 -16.60 13.02
C TRP A 566 9.24 -16.82 14.32
N ALA A 567 7.99 -17.28 14.23
CA ALA A 567 7.16 -17.54 15.40
C ALA A 567 7.76 -18.65 16.28
N LEU A 568 8.21 -19.76 15.70
CA LEU A 568 8.88 -20.84 16.46
C LEU A 568 10.17 -20.36 17.14
N LYS A 569 10.86 -19.38 16.55
CA LYS A 569 12.08 -18.79 17.10
C LYS A 569 11.81 -17.78 18.24
N THR A 570 10.68 -17.08 18.21
CA THR A 570 10.46 -15.88 19.05
C THR A 570 9.26 -15.96 20.00
N ALA A 571 8.33 -16.89 19.78
CA ALA A 571 7.22 -17.13 20.69
C ALA A 571 7.73 -17.66 22.05
N ASP A 572 6.87 -17.59 23.08
CA ASP A 572 7.18 -18.24 24.33
C ASP A 572 7.24 -19.77 24.18
N ALA A 573 7.84 -20.46 25.15
CA ALA A 573 8.10 -21.89 25.06
C ALA A 573 6.81 -22.74 24.91
N GLU A 574 5.69 -22.28 25.47
CA GLU A 574 4.41 -23.00 25.40
C GLU A 574 3.77 -22.82 24.01
N GLU A 575 3.73 -21.57 23.52
CA GLU A 575 3.23 -21.23 22.18
C GLU A 575 4.09 -21.89 21.08
N ALA A 576 5.42 -21.88 21.22
CA ALA A 576 6.33 -22.53 20.28
C ALA A 576 6.16 -24.06 20.27
N ALA A 577 6.05 -24.69 21.43
CA ALA A 577 5.80 -26.13 21.52
C ALA A 577 4.45 -26.51 20.89
N TRP A 578 3.41 -25.71 21.13
CA TRP A 578 2.09 -25.91 20.54
C TRP A 578 2.10 -25.73 19.01
N LEU A 579 2.80 -24.72 18.50
CA LEU A 579 3.00 -24.54 17.06
C LEU A 579 3.73 -25.74 16.44
N GLN A 580 4.76 -26.26 17.11
CA GLN A 580 5.51 -27.40 16.60
C GLN A 580 4.69 -28.70 16.57
N GLU A 581 3.74 -28.86 17.50
CA GLU A 581 2.81 -29.98 17.54
C GLU A 581 1.76 -29.91 16.40
N ILE A 582 1.21 -28.72 16.15
CA ILE A 582 0.11 -28.55 15.19
C ILE A 582 0.58 -28.50 13.72
N VAL A 583 1.83 -28.13 13.45
CA VAL A 583 2.34 -28.10 12.09
C VAL A 583 2.46 -29.52 11.52
N GLY A 584 2.00 -29.69 10.29
CA GLY A 584 1.88 -30.98 9.60
C GLY A 584 0.76 -31.87 10.16
N SER A 585 -0.16 -31.32 10.97
CA SER A 585 -1.34 -32.04 11.44
C SER A 585 -2.36 -32.22 10.31
N ALA A 586 -3.04 -33.36 10.29
CA ALA A 586 -4.00 -33.69 9.22
C ALA A 586 -5.23 -32.76 9.20
N SER A 587 -5.56 -32.11 10.32
CA SER A 587 -6.70 -31.19 10.43
C SER A 587 -6.39 -30.02 11.35
N VAL A 588 -6.37 -28.81 10.79
CA VAL A 588 -6.37 -27.56 11.55
C VAL A 588 -7.76 -26.96 11.46
N ASN A 589 -8.34 -26.60 12.61
CA ASN A 589 -9.67 -26.00 12.68
C ASN A 589 -9.60 -24.45 12.72
N PRO A 590 -10.72 -23.74 12.52
CA PRO A 590 -10.72 -22.27 12.52
C PRO A 590 -10.27 -21.60 13.82
N GLU A 591 -10.46 -22.25 14.97
CA GLU A 591 -10.05 -21.73 16.29
C GLU A 591 -8.53 -21.83 16.45
N GLN A 592 -7.96 -22.96 16.03
CA GLN A 592 -6.51 -23.15 15.97
C GLN A 592 -5.88 -22.16 14.98
N ALA A 593 -6.47 -21.96 13.80
CA ALA A 593 -6.00 -20.97 12.85
C ALA A 593 -6.00 -19.55 13.42
N ALA A 594 -7.06 -19.17 14.14
CA ALA A 594 -7.13 -17.88 14.84
C ALA A 594 -6.03 -17.74 15.91
N ARG A 595 -5.75 -18.81 16.66
CA ARG A 595 -4.65 -18.83 17.64
C ARG A 595 -3.28 -18.69 16.97
N ILE A 596 -3.04 -19.33 15.83
CA ILE A 596 -1.78 -19.18 15.06
C ILE A 596 -1.60 -17.73 14.63
N ILE A 597 -2.65 -17.11 14.10
CA ILE A 597 -2.63 -15.70 13.70
C ILE A 597 -2.37 -14.79 14.91
N GLU A 598 -2.93 -15.09 16.07
CA GLU A 598 -2.65 -14.36 17.30
C GLU A 598 -1.16 -14.46 17.70
N ILE A 599 -0.59 -15.67 17.68
CA ILE A 599 0.84 -15.89 17.99
C ILE A 599 1.71 -15.13 16.99
N TYR A 600 1.42 -15.23 15.69
CA TYR A 600 2.12 -14.47 14.65
C TYR A 600 2.06 -12.96 14.90
N GLY A 601 0.90 -12.45 15.31
CA GLY A 601 0.73 -11.04 15.68
C GLY A 601 1.55 -10.64 16.91
N LYS A 602 1.64 -11.50 17.94
CA LYS A 602 2.48 -11.24 19.14
C LYS A 602 3.97 -11.23 18.81
N CYS A 603 4.41 -12.15 17.96
CA CYS A 603 5.81 -12.30 17.58
C CYS A 603 6.29 -11.26 16.56
N GLY A 604 5.39 -10.49 15.96
CA GLY A 604 5.72 -9.62 14.84
C GLY A 604 6.16 -10.42 13.61
N ALA A 605 5.56 -11.60 13.38
CA ALA A 605 5.97 -12.48 12.30
C ALA A 605 5.76 -11.83 10.94
N LEU A 606 4.61 -11.20 10.69
CA LEU A 606 4.34 -10.53 9.42
C LEU A 606 5.35 -9.41 9.13
N GLU A 607 5.66 -8.59 10.13
CA GLU A 607 6.67 -7.54 10.09
C GLU A 607 8.03 -8.11 9.67
N TYR A 608 8.38 -9.29 10.19
CA TYR A 608 9.61 -9.98 9.84
C TYR A 608 9.68 -10.41 8.36
N ALA A 609 8.63 -11.04 7.80
CA ALA A 609 8.63 -11.36 6.35
C ALA A 609 8.68 -10.10 5.52
N GLN A 610 7.96 -9.07 5.92
CA GLN A 610 7.94 -7.81 5.19
C GLN A 610 9.33 -7.20 5.13
N GLN A 611 10.06 -7.16 6.25
CA GLN A 611 11.45 -6.70 6.28
C GLN A 611 12.40 -7.60 5.47
N LEU A 612 12.18 -8.92 5.52
CA LEU A 612 12.96 -9.87 4.73
C LEU A 612 12.73 -9.67 3.22
N GLY A 613 11.48 -9.53 2.80
CA GLY A 613 11.08 -9.21 1.43
C GLY A 613 11.68 -7.89 0.96
N HIS A 614 11.57 -6.83 1.77
CA HIS A 614 12.17 -5.50 1.50
C HIS A 614 13.66 -5.61 1.17
N THR A 615 14.39 -6.44 1.93
CA THR A 615 15.83 -6.65 1.73
C THR A 615 16.15 -7.17 0.33
N TYR A 616 15.35 -8.12 -0.20
CA TYR A 616 15.54 -8.65 -1.55
C TYR A 616 15.04 -7.68 -2.62
N ILE A 617 13.93 -6.99 -2.39
CA ILE A 617 13.42 -6.00 -3.35
C ILE A 617 14.38 -4.81 -3.50
N GLU A 618 14.98 -4.30 -2.42
CA GLU A 618 15.99 -3.23 -2.50
C GLU A 618 17.26 -3.68 -3.22
N ARG A 619 17.67 -4.95 -3.10
CA ARG A 619 18.76 -5.50 -3.92
C ARG A 619 18.41 -5.49 -5.40
N ALA A 620 17.19 -5.94 -5.75
CA ALA A 620 16.72 -5.89 -7.13
C ALA A 620 16.70 -4.43 -7.65
N LYS A 621 16.16 -3.50 -6.87
CA LYS A 621 16.14 -2.07 -7.17
C LYS A 621 17.53 -1.50 -7.47
N THR A 622 18.50 -1.78 -6.61
CA THR A 622 19.89 -1.31 -6.76
C THR A 622 20.51 -1.79 -8.08
N ILE A 623 20.17 -2.99 -8.53
CA ILE A 623 20.61 -3.51 -9.83
C ILE A 623 19.91 -2.77 -10.97
N MET A 624 18.59 -2.60 -10.90
CA MET A 624 17.80 -1.94 -11.95
C MET A 624 18.17 -0.46 -12.14
N GLU A 625 18.60 0.23 -11.08
CA GLU A 625 19.10 1.61 -11.15
C GLU A 625 20.37 1.76 -12.02
N GLN A 626 21.11 0.67 -12.26
CA GLN A 626 22.31 0.65 -13.12
C GLN A 626 21.98 0.39 -14.60
N MET A 627 20.72 0.07 -14.93
CA MET A 627 20.31 -0.31 -16.28
C MET A 627 20.04 0.93 -17.18
N PRO A 628 20.00 0.74 -18.51
CA PRO A 628 19.75 1.82 -19.47
C PRO A 628 18.50 2.65 -19.14
N ASP A 629 18.61 3.97 -19.27
CA ASP A 629 17.50 4.91 -19.03
C ASP A 629 16.52 4.93 -20.20
N VAL A 630 15.68 3.90 -20.25
CA VAL A 630 14.64 3.69 -21.28
C VAL A 630 13.30 3.35 -20.62
N PRO A 631 12.17 3.49 -21.33
CA PRO A 631 10.85 3.24 -20.74
C PRO A 631 10.67 1.85 -20.10
N ALA A 632 11.37 0.82 -20.60
CA ALA A 632 11.34 -0.51 -20.00
C ALA A 632 11.96 -0.56 -18.59
N ARG A 633 12.97 0.27 -18.30
CA ARG A 633 13.54 0.40 -16.95
C ARG A 633 12.51 0.95 -15.98
N ASP A 634 11.79 2.00 -16.38
CA ASP A 634 10.74 2.59 -15.55
C ASP A 634 9.64 1.56 -15.25
N GLN A 635 9.30 0.72 -16.22
CA GLN A 635 8.35 -0.37 -16.02
C GLN A 635 8.86 -1.42 -15.01
N PHE A 636 10.13 -1.82 -15.04
CA PHE A 636 10.70 -2.69 -14.00
C PHE A 636 10.74 -1.99 -12.63
N MET A 637 11.09 -0.70 -12.59
CA MET A 637 11.10 0.08 -11.37
C MET A 637 9.71 0.21 -10.75
N GLU A 638 8.65 0.38 -11.56
CA GLU A 638 7.27 0.33 -11.07
C GLU A 638 6.96 -1.02 -10.41
N ILE A 639 7.38 -2.14 -11.01
CA ILE A 639 7.17 -3.48 -10.43
C ILE A 639 7.88 -3.60 -9.08
N VAL A 640 9.14 -3.18 -9.02
CA VAL A 640 9.96 -3.17 -7.80
C VAL A 640 9.31 -2.31 -6.73
N GLU A 641 8.91 -1.08 -7.06
CA GLU A 641 8.31 -0.15 -6.10
C GLU A 641 6.97 -0.65 -5.55
N ILE A 642 6.19 -1.33 -6.39
CA ILE A 642 4.93 -1.95 -6.01
C ILE A 642 5.15 -3.12 -5.03
N LEU A 643 6.15 -3.97 -5.27
CA LEU A 643 6.49 -5.07 -4.36
C LEU A 643 7.10 -4.54 -3.06
N ASP A 644 7.98 -3.54 -3.17
CA ASP A 644 8.62 -2.89 -2.03
C ASP A 644 7.59 -2.21 -1.12
N PHE A 645 6.58 -1.57 -1.72
CA PHE A 645 5.46 -1.02 -0.99
C PHE A 645 4.79 -2.05 -0.08
N TRP A 646 4.51 -3.24 -0.61
CA TRP A 646 3.91 -4.29 0.20
C TRP A 646 4.82 -4.65 1.38
N CYS A 647 6.12 -4.74 1.15
CA CYS A 647 7.12 -4.99 2.18
C CYS A 647 7.21 -3.88 3.23
N MET A 648 6.65 -2.69 2.97
CA MET A 648 6.65 -1.55 3.90
C MET A 648 5.31 -1.33 4.62
N LEU A 649 4.34 -2.25 4.53
CA LEU A 649 3.00 -2.06 5.10
C LEU A 649 2.90 -2.22 6.64
N ALA A 650 3.81 -2.94 7.32
CA ALA A 650 3.71 -3.26 8.75
C ALA A 650 4.19 -2.16 9.70
#